data_AF-A0ABD2CAW2-F1
#
_entry.id   AF-A0ABD2CAW2-F1
#
_cell.length_a   1.000
_cell.length_b   1.000
_cell.length_c   1.000
_cell.angle_alpha   90.00
_cell.angle_beta   90.00
_cell.angle_gamma   90.00
#
_symmetry.space_group_name_H-M   'P 1'
#
loop_
_entity.id
_entity.type
_entity.pdbx_description
1 polymer ?
#
loop_
_entity_poly.entity_id
_entity_poly.type
_entity_poly.pdbx_seq_one_letter_code
_entity_poly.pdbx_strand_id
1 'polypeptide(L)'
;MIQRSITSFFTKKNTDNSEDNLSVKHAKELSSGKGKEKGKRKRQDSPNNKNSTRSPESITKNEDQEDANNSMQERKKNKKSNTPKKATKKSIKVKEQQLDSSAELESSIVQESKKSIKKNEKEENKVLGVFQLDNSKNNESYESSIDSSDEGDHEEKKNISGKKSDTESNTESSDSESEREVLKRSKITKKTNNKNNFFAPKENKSPKSNKEDNKTSTVDLYDPSAPKYHPINDACWKKGEMVPYIALTRTLELIEETSARLKIIDILSNYFRSVIVLSPNDLLPSIYLCLNQLAPAYEGIILGVAETNLLKAIAQCTGRTLAQLKVDVQNVGDIGIVAEGSRSNQRTMFQPAPLTVSRVYTTLKEIAQMIGHSSLSKKLDKIQTLFVACRFTEARYFIRSLAGKLRVGLAEQSLLQALALACTKTPPEQNYPFKTLNVSKNMSRENFKQKYDEIALVIKTTYCECPNYDLIIPVLLKEGVQSLPERCKITPGVPIKPMLAHPTKGVQEVLTRFEGLKFTCEWKYDGERAQIHLKNNGEISIYSRNQENNTSKYPDIIARFKNTRKDNVTNCILDCESVAWDKENKQILPFQVLSTRKRKDANEADIKVQVCVFMFDLLYLNNESLVQKPFLERRQLLKEYFVEVEGEWKFATNLDTSKIEEVQDFLEESVKGNCEGLMVKTLEKEATYEIAKRSRNWLKLKKDYLDGMGDTLDLVVIGGYIGKGKRTGTYGGFLLACYDKENEEYQSLCKIGTGFSEEDLQKHTQFFKEHLISQSKSYYRFDSSHEPDHWFEPIQVWEIKCADLSLSPVHRAAIGIVDSEKGISVRFPRFIRVRDDKNCEDATTAQQVAEMYNNQEQIKNKTTDAKTTEEDFY
;
A
#
# COMPACT_ATOMS: atom_id res chain seq x y z
N MET A 1 67.96 14.06 -18.13
CA MET A 1 68.70 14.52 -19.33
C MET A 1 67.69 14.98 -20.38
N ILE A 2 68.01 16.01 -21.19
CA ILE A 2 67.50 16.27 -22.58
C ILE A 2 65.96 16.24 -22.79
N GLN A 3 65.26 17.28 -23.25
CA GLN A 3 65.60 18.69 -23.54
C GLN A 3 64.31 19.57 -23.63
N ARG A 4 64.51 20.88 -23.40
CA ARG A 4 63.81 22.12 -23.85
C ARG A 4 62.63 22.01 -24.86
N SER A 5 61.69 22.98 -24.97
CA SER A 5 61.71 24.39 -24.52
C SER A 5 60.32 24.97 -24.18
N ILE A 6 60.25 26.26 -23.81
CA ILE A 6 59.09 26.96 -23.26
C ILE A 6 58.92 28.37 -23.89
N THR A 7 57.65 28.82 -24.01
CA THR A 7 57.09 30.20 -24.20
C THR A 7 57.47 31.15 -25.37
N SER A 8 56.53 32.11 -25.56
CA SER A 8 56.71 33.50 -26.04
C SER A 8 56.42 33.79 -27.55
N PHE A 9 56.04 35.01 -27.99
CA PHE A 9 55.92 36.32 -27.30
C PHE A 9 54.92 37.30 -28.00
N PHE A 10 54.36 38.24 -27.21
CA PHE A 10 53.96 39.63 -27.54
C PHE A 10 52.72 40.00 -28.40
N THR A 11 52.38 41.29 -28.28
CA THR A 11 51.15 42.02 -28.65
C THR A 11 51.43 43.14 -29.67
N LYS A 12 50.41 43.68 -30.37
CA LYS A 12 50.01 45.14 -30.32
C LYS A 12 48.99 45.64 -31.38
N LYS A 13 48.23 46.67 -30.94
CA LYS A 13 47.69 47.87 -31.65
C LYS A 13 46.60 47.76 -32.75
N ASN A 14 45.39 48.21 -32.37
CA ASN A 14 44.65 49.45 -32.75
C ASN A 14 44.78 50.10 -34.16
N THR A 15 43.77 50.97 -34.44
CA THR A 15 43.53 51.93 -35.56
C THR A 15 42.75 51.35 -36.77
N ASP A 16 41.77 52.02 -37.38
CA ASP A 16 41.20 53.36 -37.07
C ASP A 16 39.72 53.59 -37.54
N ASN A 17 39.23 54.82 -37.26
CA ASN A 17 37.86 55.36 -37.25
C ASN A 17 37.03 55.38 -38.57
N SER A 18 35.69 55.32 -38.42
CA SER A 18 34.63 56.19 -39.01
C SER A 18 33.25 55.62 -38.62
N GLU A 19 32.31 56.29 -37.94
CA GLU A 19 31.66 57.61 -38.12
C GLU A 19 30.67 57.70 -39.30
N ASP A 20 29.41 57.28 -39.07
CA ASP A 20 28.19 58.15 -39.04
C ASP A 20 26.92 57.26 -38.95
N ASN A 21 25.97 57.44 -38.01
CA ASN A 21 25.03 58.56 -37.80
C ASN A 21 24.11 58.88 -38.99
N LEU A 22 22.80 58.59 -38.89
CA LEU A 22 21.78 59.66 -38.81
C LEU A 22 20.31 59.21 -38.61
N SER A 23 19.66 59.93 -37.69
CA SER A 23 18.23 60.32 -37.65
C SER A 23 17.10 59.30 -37.93
N VAL A 24 16.43 58.95 -36.83
CA VAL A 24 14.97 58.88 -36.69
C VAL A 24 14.23 59.92 -37.56
N LYS A 25 13.10 59.53 -38.18
CA LYS A 25 11.97 60.45 -38.43
C LYS A 25 10.62 59.74 -38.51
N HIS A 26 9.57 60.46 -38.10
CA HIS A 26 8.22 59.94 -37.87
C HIS A 26 7.24 60.33 -38.98
N ALA A 27 6.28 59.42 -39.22
CA ALA A 27 4.86 59.68 -39.49
C ALA A 27 4.34 60.07 -40.90
N LYS A 28 3.12 59.54 -41.15
CA LYS A 28 1.88 60.15 -41.68
C LYS A 28 1.32 59.73 -43.07
N GLU A 29 -0.01 59.59 -43.02
CA GLU A 29 -1.04 59.89 -44.05
C GLU A 29 -1.40 58.91 -45.20
N LEU A 30 -2.38 58.05 -44.87
CA LEU A 30 -3.76 58.05 -45.42
C LEU A 30 -4.02 57.99 -46.95
N SER A 31 -4.62 56.89 -47.41
CA SER A 31 -5.73 56.89 -48.40
C SER A 31 -6.47 55.54 -48.45
N SER A 32 -7.58 55.47 -49.19
CA SER A 32 -8.89 55.16 -48.62
C SER A 32 -9.95 54.65 -49.64
N GLY A 33 -10.96 53.90 -49.17
CA GLY A 33 -12.14 53.44 -49.95
C GLY A 33 -12.32 51.92 -49.90
N LYS A 34 -13.39 51.29 -49.38
CA LYS A 34 -14.88 51.42 -49.49
C LYS A 34 -15.49 50.82 -50.78
N GLY A 35 -16.27 49.75 -50.62
CA GLY A 35 -17.16 49.15 -51.66
C GLY A 35 -18.08 48.08 -51.05
N LYS A 36 -19.37 48.02 -51.42
CA LYS A 36 -20.45 47.40 -50.61
C LYS A 36 -21.39 46.46 -51.40
N GLU A 37 -21.71 45.29 -50.80
CA GLU A 37 -23.09 44.73 -50.64
C GLU A 37 -23.86 44.04 -51.83
N LYS A 38 -24.72 43.05 -51.47
CA LYS A 38 -25.82 42.37 -52.27
C LYS A 38 -25.39 41.25 -53.27
N GLY A 39 -26.21 40.20 -53.54
CA GLY A 39 -27.42 39.69 -52.86
C GLY A 39 -28.31 38.69 -53.68
N LYS A 40 -28.90 37.68 -52.99
CA LYS A 40 -30.09 36.82 -53.32
C LYS A 40 -30.37 36.31 -54.76
N ARG A 41 -30.47 34.97 -54.94
CA ARG A 41 -31.59 34.14 -55.56
C ARG A 41 -31.09 32.76 -56.08
N LYS A 42 -31.89 31.81 -56.60
CA LYS A 42 -33.12 31.12 -56.12
C LYS A 42 -33.61 30.09 -57.20
N ARG A 43 -33.75 28.80 -56.84
CA ARG A 43 -34.68 27.76 -57.38
C ARG A 43 -34.46 27.03 -58.74
N GLN A 44 -34.97 25.78 -58.73
CA GLN A 44 -35.57 24.95 -59.80
C GLN A 44 -34.62 24.24 -60.81
N ASP A 45 -34.90 23.02 -61.29
CA ASP A 45 -36.05 22.10 -61.00
C ASP A 45 -35.72 20.59 -61.05
N SER A 46 -36.72 19.73 -60.81
CA SER A 46 -36.64 18.24 -60.62
C SER A 46 -36.99 17.46 -61.94
N PRO A 47 -37.47 16.17 -62.04
CA PRO A 47 -38.06 15.24 -61.04
C PRO A 47 -37.78 13.70 -61.17
N ASN A 48 -38.53 12.90 -60.38
CA ASN A 48 -38.78 11.44 -60.44
C ASN A 48 -37.64 10.48 -59.99
N ASN A 49 -37.85 9.35 -59.30
CA ASN A 49 -38.99 8.61 -58.68
C ASN A 49 -38.36 7.45 -57.82
N LYS A 50 -38.98 6.58 -57.00
CA LYS A 50 -40.16 6.44 -56.08
C LYS A 50 -40.07 4.99 -55.50
N ASN A 51 -40.72 4.49 -54.43
CA ASN A 51 -41.30 4.93 -53.14
C ASN A 51 -41.75 3.62 -52.40
N SER A 52 -42.00 3.47 -51.09
CA SER A 52 -41.71 4.22 -49.85
C SER A 52 -42.28 3.46 -48.62
N THR A 53 -42.15 4.02 -47.41
CA THR A 53 -42.78 3.65 -46.10
C THR A 53 -42.03 2.65 -45.20
N ARG A 54 -42.06 2.78 -43.86
CA ARG A 54 -42.86 3.69 -42.99
C ARG A 54 -42.04 4.21 -41.79
N SER A 55 -42.38 5.41 -41.31
CA SER A 55 -41.87 6.08 -40.08
C SER A 55 -43.12 6.39 -39.20
N PRO A 56 -43.23 7.40 -38.28
CA PRO A 56 -42.34 8.52 -37.86
C PRO A 56 -42.18 8.56 -36.29
N GLU A 57 -41.85 9.61 -35.52
CA GLU A 57 -41.86 11.09 -35.63
C GLU A 57 -40.61 11.78 -35.01
N SER A 58 -40.56 13.12 -35.09
CA SER A 58 -39.40 14.00 -34.82
C SER A 58 -39.85 15.45 -34.53
N ILE A 59 -38.94 16.45 -34.62
CA ILE A 59 -39.12 17.93 -34.44
C ILE A 59 -38.90 18.41 -32.98
N THR A 60 -38.05 19.35 -32.55
CA THR A 60 -37.03 20.32 -33.08
C THR A 60 -37.40 21.82 -33.09
N LYS A 61 -36.52 22.66 -32.48
CA LYS A 61 -36.34 24.14 -32.70
C LYS A 61 -37.45 25.08 -32.13
N ASN A 62 -37.25 26.39 -31.85
CA ASN A 62 -36.06 27.30 -31.79
C ASN A 62 -36.44 28.62 -31.03
N GLU A 63 -35.46 29.51 -30.76
CA GLU A 63 -35.59 31.01 -30.64
C GLU A 63 -36.49 31.58 -29.48
N ASP A 64 -36.41 32.85 -29.01
CA ASP A 64 -35.29 33.80 -28.80
C ASP A 64 -35.69 34.93 -27.78
N GLN A 65 -34.68 35.64 -27.24
CA GLN A 65 -34.60 37.00 -26.63
C GLN A 65 -35.73 37.68 -25.79
N GLU A 66 -35.29 38.20 -24.61
CA GLU A 66 -35.47 39.57 -24.04
C GLU A 66 -36.71 40.04 -23.21
N ASP A 67 -36.46 41.12 -22.44
CA ASP A 67 -37.31 41.97 -21.58
C ASP A 67 -38.06 41.39 -20.34
N ALA A 68 -38.43 42.16 -19.29
CA ALA A 68 -37.80 43.33 -18.64
C ALA A 68 -38.50 43.69 -17.28
N ASN A 69 -37.72 44.09 -16.27
CA ASN A 69 -38.02 44.98 -15.12
C ASN A 69 -39.28 44.88 -14.20
N ASN A 70 -39.02 45.24 -12.93
CA ASN A 70 -39.89 45.96 -11.96
C ASN A 70 -41.10 45.30 -11.24
N SER A 71 -40.82 44.84 -10.01
CA SER A 71 -41.25 45.47 -8.72
C SER A 71 -42.74 45.60 -8.30
N MET A 72 -42.93 45.71 -6.96
CA MET A 72 -44.15 46.17 -6.24
C MET A 72 -45.37 45.20 -6.20
N GLN A 73 -46.23 45.15 -5.17
CA GLN A 73 -46.08 45.52 -3.74
C GLN A 73 -47.19 44.86 -2.86
N GLU A 74 -46.92 44.70 -1.56
CA GLU A 74 -47.86 44.88 -0.42
C GLU A 74 -49.12 44.00 -0.15
N ARG A 75 -49.19 43.52 1.11
CA ARG A 75 -50.37 43.48 2.05
C ARG A 75 -51.44 42.37 1.87
N LYS A 76 -52.19 41.90 2.91
CA LYS A 76 -52.19 42.16 4.38
C LYS A 76 -52.94 41.08 5.20
N LYS A 77 -52.59 40.97 6.50
CA LYS A 77 -53.45 40.58 7.67
C LYS A 77 -53.84 39.08 7.80
N ASN A 78 -54.19 38.55 8.98
CA ASN A 78 -54.68 39.20 10.23
C ASN A 78 -54.41 38.36 11.52
N LYS A 79 -53.88 38.98 12.60
CA LYS A 79 -54.18 38.75 14.07
C LYS A 79 -53.98 37.32 14.66
N LYS A 80 -53.78 37.05 15.98
CA LYS A 80 -53.67 37.72 17.32
C LYS A 80 -53.02 36.63 18.26
N SER A 81 -52.68 36.73 19.55
CA SER A 81 -52.19 37.70 20.58
C SER A 81 -51.93 36.85 21.88
N ASN A 82 -51.34 37.25 23.01
CA ASN A 82 -51.05 38.56 23.63
C ASN A 82 -49.88 38.45 24.66
N THR A 83 -49.54 39.55 25.33
CA THR A 83 -48.54 39.69 26.44
C THR A 83 -49.24 40.28 27.72
N PRO A 84 -48.62 40.87 28.79
CA PRO A 84 -47.21 40.98 29.25
C PRO A 84 -46.97 40.93 30.83
N LYS A 85 -45.75 41.30 31.27
CA LYS A 85 -45.34 42.02 32.54
C LYS A 85 -45.20 41.29 33.91
N LYS A 86 -43.98 41.32 34.47
CA LYS A 86 -43.58 42.10 35.69
C LYS A 86 -42.05 42.21 35.85
N ALA A 87 -41.54 43.03 36.79
CA ALA A 87 -40.11 43.36 36.92
C ALA A 87 -39.68 43.88 38.32
N THR A 88 -38.40 43.69 38.68
CA THR A 88 -37.60 44.37 39.75
C THR A 88 -36.11 44.20 39.40
N LYS A 89 -35.26 45.23 39.19
CA LYS A 89 -34.72 46.28 40.08
C LYS A 89 -33.77 45.81 41.21
N LYS A 90 -32.47 45.96 40.98
CA LYS A 90 -31.50 46.68 41.86
C LYS A 90 -30.33 47.23 41.01
N SER A 91 -29.49 48.10 41.58
CA SER A 91 -28.55 48.98 40.85
C SER A 91 -27.45 49.52 41.79
N ILE A 92 -26.56 50.40 41.30
CA ILE A 92 -25.59 51.26 42.06
C ILE A 92 -24.31 50.51 42.52
N LYS A 93 -23.06 51.00 42.34
CA LYS A 93 -22.54 52.27 41.76
C LYS A 93 -21.15 52.11 41.11
N VAL A 94 -20.75 53.12 40.33
CA VAL A 94 -19.38 53.36 39.80
C VAL A 94 -18.46 53.96 40.88
N LYS A 95 -17.15 53.70 40.78
CA LYS A 95 -16.12 54.67 41.17
C LYS A 95 -14.84 54.49 40.35
N GLU A 96 -14.45 55.52 39.60
CA GLU A 96 -13.08 55.68 39.08
C GLU A 96 -12.19 56.34 40.15
N GLN A 97 -10.87 56.18 40.03
CA GLN A 97 -9.90 57.20 40.44
C GLN A 97 -8.57 56.99 39.70
N GLN A 98 -7.99 58.08 39.20
CA GLN A 98 -6.68 58.12 38.54
C GLN A 98 -5.55 58.39 39.56
N LEU A 99 -4.33 58.39 39.02
CA LEU A 99 -3.04 58.91 39.49
C LEU A 99 -2.06 57.82 39.96
N ASP A 100 -0.74 57.86 39.74
CA ASP A 100 0.24 58.54 38.84
C ASP A 100 1.64 58.25 39.50
N SER A 101 2.75 58.80 38.98
CA SER A 101 4.12 58.84 39.55
C SER A 101 5.02 57.58 39.43
N SER A 102 5.76 57.55 38.31
CA SER A 102 7.24 57.62 38.22
C SER A 102 8.19 56.79 39.13
N ALA A 103 9.00 55.94 38.47
CA ALA A 103 10.49 55.95 38.43
C ALA A 103 11.37 55.53 39.64
N GLU A 104 12.57 55.04 39.27
CA GLU A 104 13.80 54.80 40.08
C GLU A 104 13.70 53.72 41.20
N LEU A 105 14.73 52.92 41.52
CA LEU A 105 16.18 53.16 41.49
C LEU A 105 17.01 51.86 41.26
N GLU A 106 18.32 51.98 41.09
CA GLU A 106 19.26 50.87 40.84
C GLU A 106 19.70 50.08 42.09
N SER A 107 20.23 48.86 41.84
CA SER A 107 21.30 48.12 42.55
C SER A 107 21.58 48.35 44.05
N SER A 108 21.83 47.25 44.80
CA SER A 108 23.18 46.97 45.37
C SER A 108 23.22 45.78 46.37
N ILE A 109 24.46 45.43 46.74
CA ILE A 109 24.91 44.62 47.89
C ILE A 109 24.88 43.09 47.74
N VAL A 110 26.09 42.57 47.59
CA VAL A 110 26.53 41.18 47.70
C VAL A 110 27.24 40.98 49.06
N GLN A 111 27.25 39.75 49.58
CA GLN A 111 28.06 39.23 50.70
C GLN A 111 27.77 39.72 52.14
N GLU A 112 27.30 38.78 52.97
CA GLU A 112 27.97 38.25 54.17
C GLU A 112 27.20 36.97 54.62
N SER A 113 27.74 35.99 55.36
CA SER A 113 29.11 35.49 55.46
C SER A 113 29.16 34.17 56.24
N LYS A 114 30.09 33.29 55.87
CA LYS A 114 30.81 32.34 56.76
C LYS A 114 29.99 31.48 57.75
N LYS A 115 29.96 30.16 57.49
CA LYS A 115 30.40 29.19 58.51
C LYS A 115 31.28 28.12 57.87
N SER A 116 32.21 27.58 58.64
CA SER A 116 33.51 27.20 58.09
C SER A 116 34.08 25.90 58.65
N ILE A 117 34.82 25.17 57.80
CA ILE A 117 35.96 24.31 58.12
C ILE A 117 35.69 23.05 58.97
N LYS A 118 35.96 21.87 58.37
CA LYS A 118 36.96 20.94 58.93
C LYS A 118 37.73 20.17 57.83
N LYS A 119 39.05 20.38 57.85
CA LYS A 119 40.17 19.74 57.12
C LYS A 119 40.63 18.46 57.85
N ASN A 120 41.50 17.56 57.38
CA ASN A 120 42.06 17.17 56.07
C ASN A 120 42.87 15.84 56.27
N GLU A 121 43.50 15.32 55.19
CA GLU A 121 44.66 14.39 55.17
C GLU A 121 44.39 12.94 55.65
N LYS A 122 44.94 11.89 55.00
CA LYS A 122 46.29 11.77 54.40
C LYS A 122 46.36 11.26 52.94
N GLU A 123 47.53 11.49 52.36
CA GLU A 123 48.10 10.92 51.12
C GLU A 123 48.63 9.47 51.39
N GLU A 124 49.21 8.67 50.47
CA GLU A 124 50.08 8.97 49.32
C GLU A 124 50.15 7.86 48.23
N ASN A 125 50.74 8.26 47.09
CA ASN A 125 51.84 7.59 46.35
C ASN A 125 51.63 6.61 45.16
N LYS A 126 52.43 6.88 44.11
CA LYS A 126 52.88 6.09 42.95
C LYS A 126 51.90 5.73 41.80
N VAL A 127 52.33 5.67 40.52
CA VAL A 127 53.28 6.51 39.71
C VAL A 127 53.21 6.10 38.21
N LEU A 128 53.38 7.08 37.31
CA LEU A 128 53.75 7.07 35.87
C LEU A 128 53.75 5.76 35.03
N GLY A 129 53.30 5.86 33.75
CA GLY A 129 53.63 4.87 32.71
C GLY A 129 53.02 5.12 31.32
N VAL A 130 53.79 5.70 30.39
CA VAL A 130 53.45 5.83 28.95
C VAL A 130 53.80 4.54 28.19
N PHE A 131 53.01 4.09 27.20
CA PHE A 131 53.49 3.66 25.86
C PHE A 131 52.35 3.30 24.87
N GLN A 132 52.70 3.29 23.57
CA GLN A 132 51.86 2.87 22.43
C GLN A 132 51.99 1.37 22.12
N LEU A 133 51.01 0.81 21.39
CA LEU A 133 51.08 -0.28 20.39
C LEU A 133 49.66 -0.38 19.79
N ASP A 134 49.33 -0.08 18.52
CA ASP A 134 49.94 -0.24 17.20
C ASP A 134 49.68 -1.63 16.54
N ASN A 135 48.80 -1.60 15.52
CA ASN A 135 48.65 -2.50 14.36
C ASN A 135 48.95 -4.03 14.46
N SER A 136 47.95 -4.89 14.18
CA SER A 136 47.62 -5.33 12.79
C SER A 136 46.91 -6.70 12.61
N LYS A 137 46.11 -6.77 11.52
CA LYS A 137 45.99 -7.86 10.51
C LYS A 137 45.25 -9.21 10.73
N ASN A 138 44.71 -9.65 9.58
CA ASN A 138 44.25 -10.98 9.13
C ASN A 138 42.96 -11.54 9.76
N ASN A 139 41.96 -12.06 9.03
CA ASN A 139 41.79 -12.84 7.78
C ASN A 139 41.62 -14.35 7.99
N GLU A 140 40.72 -14.92 7.18
CA GLU A 140 40.66 -16.32 6.72
C GLU A 140 40.46 -17.40 7.81
N SER A 141 39.26 -18.00 7.94
CA SER A 141 38.62 -19.01 7.07
C SER A 141 39.04 -20.45 7.39
N TYR A 142 38.08 -21.34 7.58
CA TYR A 142 38.32 -22.79 7.61
C TYR A 142 37.22 -23.54 6.86
N GLU A 143 37.65 -24.44 5.97
CA GLU A 143 36.84 -25.47 5.30
C GLU A 143 37.34 -26.87 5.73
N SER A 144 36.81 -27.95 5.16
CA SER A 144 36.71 -29.27 5.80
C SER A 144 37.76 -30.33 5.46
N SER A 145 38.00 -31.23 6.44
CA SER A 145 38.38 -32.66 6.30
C SER A 145 38.04 -33.34 7.64
N ILE A 146 37.38 -34.50 7.80
CA ILE A 146 37.26 -35.76 7.03
C ILE A 146 38.54 -36.63 7.07
N ASP A 147 38.63 -37.54 8.05
CA ASP A 147 38.50 -39.01 7.93
C ASP A 147 38.49 -39.64 9.37
N SER A 148 38.37 -40.94 9.70
CA SER A 148 38.29 -42.22 8.96
C SER A 148 37.34 -43.24 9.68
N SER A 149 37.43 -44.54 9.36
CA SER A 149 36.40 -45.57 9.58
C SER A 149 36.71 -46.73 10.57
N ASP A 150 35.69 -47.59 10.74
CA ASP A 150 35.71 -49.05 11.00
C ASP A 150 35.63 -49.68 12.42
N GLU A 151 35.25 -50.97 12.39
CA GLU A 151 34.77 -51.89 13.44
C GLU A 151 35.94 -52.49 14.28
N GLY A 152 35.79 -53.10 15.46
CA GLY A 152 34.61 -53.47 16.28
C GLY A 152 34.67 -54.96 16.69
N ASP A 153 34.67 -55.33 17.99
CA ASP A 153 34.66 -56.76 18.39
C ASP A 153 34.26 -57.12 19.86
N HIS A 154 33.86 -58.39 20.02
CA HIS A 154 33.90 -59.31 21.18
C HIS A 154 32.90 -59.26 22.37
N GLU A 155 32.66 -60.45 22.93
CA GLU A 155 31.60 -60.81 23.88
C GLU A 155 32.08 -61.43 25.24
N GLU A 156 31.15 -61.48 26.20
CA GLU A 156 30.75 -62.68 26.99
C GLU A 156 31.24 -62.93 28.45
N LYS A 157 30.30 -63.53 29.23
CA LYS A 157 30.42 -64.27 30.53
C LYS A 157 30.51 -63.41 31.83
N LYS A 158 29.89 -63.74 32.99
CA LYS A 158 28.74 -64.59 33.49
C LYS A 158 28.54 -64.26 35.02
N ASN A 159 27.63 -64.79 35.86
CA ASN A 159 26.78 -66.00 35.85
C ASN A 159 25.54 -65.92 36.80
N ILE A 160 24.36 -66.34 36.31
CA ILE A 160 23.25 -67.13 36.95
C ILE A 160 22.76 -66.86 38.41
N SER A 161 21.45 -66.54 38.54
CA SER A 161 20.41 -67.35 39.27
C SER A 161 18.99 -66.67 39.29
N GLY A 162 17.84 -67.37 39.44
CA GLY A 162 17.65 -68.82 39.26
C GLY A 162 16.37 -69.58 39.72
N LYS A 163 15.17 -69.01 40.02
CA LYS A 163 13.98 -69.84 40.41
C LYS A 163 12.55 -69.30 40.04
N LYS A 164 11.78 -70.14 39.31
CA LYS A 164 10.33 -70.53 39.38
C LYS A 164 9.26 -69.65 40.09
N SER A 165 7.94 -69.65 39.78
CA SER A 165 7.02 -70.05 38.65
C SER A 165 5.54 -69.76 39.12
N ASP A 166 4.35 -70.00 38.50
CA ASP A 166 3.83 -70.74 37.31
C ASP A 166 2.71 -69.95 36.53
N THR A 167 1.42 -70.38 36.46
CA THR A 167 0.41 -69.99 35.41
C THR A 167 -1.11 -69.95 35.79
N GLU A 168 -1.90 -69.10 35.07
CA GLU A 168 -3.32 -69.21 34.58
C GLU A 168 -4.50 -69.62 35.51
N SER A 169 -5.80 -69.30 35.31
CA SER A 169 -6.64 -68.86 34.15
C SER A 169 -7.74 -67.83 34.64
N ASN A 170 -8.98 -67.57 34.14
CA ASN A 170 -9.90 -68.15 33.12
C ASN A 170 -11.03 -67.15 32.64
N THR A 171 -12.14 -67.64 32.06
CA THR A 171 -13.40 -66.98 31.59
C THR A 171 -14.34 -66.52 32.76
N GLU A 172 -15.54 -65.91 32.62
CA GLU A 172 -16.58 -65.90 31.54
C GLU A 172 -17.58 -64.69 31.65
N SER A 173 -18.76 -64.73 31.00
CA SER A 173 -19.69 -63.60 30.83
C SER A 173 -21.20 -63.95 31.00
N SER A 174 -22.00 -63.08 31.63
CA SER A 174 -23.48 -63.06 31.49
C SER A 174 -24.16 -61.83 32.15
N ASP A 175 -25.23 -61.30 31.54
CA ASP A 175 -26.62 -61.07 32.05
C ASP A 175 -26.87 -60.81 33.56
N SER A 176 -27.90 -60.05 34.00
CA SER A 176 -28.96 -59.26 33.31
C SER A 176 -29.69 -58.31 34.31
N GLU A 177 -30.68 -57.55 33.81
CA GLU A 177 -31.96 -57.11 34.42
C GLU A 177 -32.19 -57.24 35.96
N SER A 178 -32.99 -56.41 36.66
CA SER A 178 -33.69 -55.12 36.52
C SER A 178 -34.63 -55.01 37.76
N GLU A 179 -35.52 -54.01 37.84
CA GLU A 179 -36.61 -53.85 38.85
C GLU A 179 -36.21 -53.46 40.29
N ARG A 180 -36.98 -52.68 41.08
CA ARG A 180 -38.25 -51.92 40.92
C ARG A 180 -38.14 -50.62 41.77
N GLU A 181 -38.72 -49.48 41.39
CA GLU A 181 -40.04 -48.95 41.83
C GLU A 181 -40.35 -49.10 43.34
N VAL A 182 -40.97 -48.13 44.05
CA VAL A 182 -41.29 -46.70 43.77
C VAL A 182 -41.71 -46.03 45.10
N LEU A 183 -41.57 -44.70 45.23
CA LEU A 183 -42.59 -43.84 45.87
C LEU A 183 -42.35 -42.34 45.55
N LYS A 184 -43.45 -41.60 45.32
CA LYS A 184 -43.43 -40.24 44.73
C LYS A 184 -44.32 -39.26 45.51
N ARG A 185 -43.77 -38.09 45.90
CA ARG A 185 -44.39 -36.74 45.91
C ARG A 185 -43.38 -35.74 46.49
N SER A 186 -43.32 -34.46 46.10
CA SER A 186 -44.31 -33.62 45.38
C SER A 186 -43.75 -32.90 44.11
N LYS A 187 -44.35 -31.76 43.71
CA LYS A 187 -44.41 -31.17 42.36
C LYS A 187 -44.70 -29.65 42.47
N ILE A 188 -44.42 -28.72 41.52
CA ILE A 188 -43.73 -28.68 40.20
C ILE A 188 -43.42 -27.18 39.87
N THR A 189 -42.76 -26.77 38.78
CA THR A 189 -41.33 -26.75 38.37
C THR A 189 -41.15 -25.58 37.37
N LYS A 190 -39.96 -24.96 37.21
CA LYS A 190 -39.67 -24.13 36.00
C LYS A 190 -38.19 -24.06 35.58
N LYS A 191 -37.89 -24.87 34.56
CA LYS A 191 -36.97 -24.69 33.40
C LYS A 191 -35.71 -23.81 33.54
N THR A 192 -34.56 -24.43 33.27
CA THR A 192 -33.40 -23.84 32.58
C THR A 192 -33.12 -24.62 31.29
N ASN A 193 -32.72 -23.93 30.21
CA ASN A 193 -32.28 -24.55 28.96
C ASN A 193 -30.75 -24.52 28.88
N ASN A 194 -30.11 -25.67 28.70
CA ASN A 194 -28.66 -25.74 28.51
C ASN A 194 -28.28 -25.60 27.02
N LYS A 195 -27.12 -25.00 26.71
CA LYS A 195 -26.65 -24.78 25.34
C LYS A 195 -25.67 -25.89 24.91
N ASN A 196 -25.86 -26.44 23.72
CA ASN A 196 -24.90 -27.38 23.13
C ASN A 196 -23.75 -26.62 22.45
N ASN A 197 -22.50 -26.93 22.80
CA ASN A 197 -21.33 -26.57 21.99
C ASN A 197 -21.35 -27.37 20.69
N PHE A 198 -21.09 -26.70 19.56
CA PHE A 198 -21.27 -27.30 18.22
C PHE A 198 -20.07 -27.11 17.27
N PHE A 199 -18.86 -26.89 17.81
CA PHE A 199 -17.62 -26.95 17.05
C PHE A 199 -16.52 -27.67 17.83
N ALA A 200 -16.20 -28.88 17.36
CA ALA A 200 -14.99 -29.62 17.70
C ALA A 200 -14.64 -30.51 16.48
N PRO A 201 -13.38 -30.56 16.01
CA PRO A 201 -13.00 -31.48 14.94
C PRO A 201 -13.15 -32.92 15.41
N LYS A 202 -13.75 -33.78 14.59
CA LYS A 202 -13.77 -35.23 14.83
C LYS A 202 -12.77 -35.93 13.91
N GLU A 203 -11.98 -36.82 14.49
CA GLU A 203 -11.06 -37.68 13.77
C GLU A 203 -11.82 -38.66 12.85
N ASN A 204 -11.22 -38.97 11.70
CA ASN A 204 -11.80 -39.91 10.75
C ASN A 204 -11.64 -41.37 11.23
N LYS A 205 -12.76 -42.01 11.61
CA LYS A 205 -12.87 -43.47 11.62
C LYS A 205 -13.72 -43.92 10.42
N SER A 206 -13.14 -44.78 9.59
CA SER A 206 -13.75 -45.27 8.35
C SER A 206 -14.96 -46.19 8.60
N PRO A 207 -16.14 -45.91 8.04
CA PRO A 207 -17.24 -46.88 8.00
C PRO A 207 -16.95 -47.99 6.97
N LYS A 208 -17.43 -49.21 7.24
CA LYS A 208 -17.31 -50.34 6.30
C LYS A 208 -18.29 -50.19 5.12
N SER A 209 -18.00 -50.92 4.05
CA SER A 209 -18.72 -50.91 2.77
C SER A 209 -20.20 -51.26 2.87
N ASN A 210 -21.04 -50.49 2.17
CA ASN A 210 -22.14 -51.05 1.39
C ASN A 210 -21.90 -50.70 -0.08
N LYS A 211 -22.19 -51.64 -0.99
CA LYS A 211 -22.11 -51.40 -2.43
C LYS A 211 -23.47 -50.91 -2.92
N GLU A 212 -23.50 -49.72 -3.53
CA GLU A 212 -24.12 -49.47 -4.85
C GLU A 212 -24.00 -47.99 -5.24
N ASP A 213 -23.85 -47.75 -6.54
CA ASP A 213 -23.86 -46.47 -7.27
C ASP A 213 -23.50 -45.17 -6.52
N ASN A 214 -22.20 -44.88 -6.48
CA ASN A 214 -21.70 -43.50 -6.53
C ASN A 214 -20.46 -43.41 -7.43
N LYS A 215 -20.55 -42.62 -8.51
CA LYS A 215 -19.39 -42.18 -9.29
C LYS A 215 -18.72 -41.04 -8.53
N THR A 216 -17.70 -41.34 -7.72
CA THR A 216 -16.77 -40.35 -7.18
C THR A 216 -16.23 -39.51 -8.34
N SER A 217 -16.30 -38.18 -8.25
CA SER A 217 -15.94 -37.34 -9.39
C SER A 217 -14.42 -37.20 -9.48
N THR A 218 -13.86 -37.19 -10.70
CA THR A 218 -12.42 -37.01 -10.94
C THR A 218 -11.89 -35.66 -10.42
N VAL A 219 -12.79 -34.73 -10.13
CA VAL A 219 -12.53 -33.43 -9.53
C VAL A 219 -12.19 -33.54 -8.03
N ASP A 220 -12.76 -34.50 -7.32
CA ASP A 220 -12.56 -34.67 -5.87
C ASP A 220 -11.16 -35.24 -5.53
N LEU A 221 -10.44 -35.75 -6.53
CA LEU A 221 -9.12 -36.37 -6.42
C LEU A 221 -7.98 -35.50 -7.00
N TYR A 222 -8.25 -34.22 -7.31
CA TYR A 222 -7.27 -33.34 -7.93
C TYR A 222 -6.22 -32.80 -6.93
N ASP A 223 -5.00 -33.36 -6.99
CA ASP A 223 -3.86 -32.96 -6.16
C ASP A 223 -2.65 -32.44 -6.99
N PRO A 224 -2.53 -31.11 -7.21
CA PRO A 224 -1.33 -30.50 -7.80
C PRO A 224 -0.09 -30.50 -6.89
N SER A 225 -0.22 -30.91 -5.62
CA SER A 225 0.91 -31.06 -4.70
C SER A 225 1.64 -32.40 -4.83
N ALA A 226 1.06 -33.38 -5.54
CA ALA A 226 1.57 -34.73 -5.68
C ALA A 226 3.06 -34.79 -6.12
N PRO A 227 3.92 -35.61 -5.47
CA PRO A 227 5.38 -35.55 -5.64
C PRO A 227 5.90 -36.02 -7.01
N LYS A 228 5.05 -36.59 -7.87
CA LYS A 228 5.40 -37.08 -9.23
C LYS A 228 4.51 -36.48 -10.34
N TYR A 229 3.89 -35.32 -10.07
CA TYR A 229 2.80 -34.74 -10.85
C TYR A 229 3.02 -34.70 -12.38
N HIS A 230 2.09 -35.33 -13.09
CA HIS A 230 2.04 -35.51 -14.53
C HIS A 230 0.93 -34.66 -15.19
N PRO A 231 1.26 -33.64 -16.04
CA PRO A 231 0.32 -32.62 -16.55
C PRO A 231 -0.86 -33.05 -17.44
N ILE A 232 -1.13 -34.35 -17.55
CA ILE A 232 -2.27 -34.90 -18.31
C ILE A 232 -3.03 -35.85 -17.39
N ASN A 233 -2.38 -36.95 -16.98
CA ASN A 233 -2.95 -37.98 -16.10
C ASN A 233 -3.45 -37.45 -14.75
N ASP A 234 -2.75 -36.46 -14.17
CA ASP A 234 -3.06 -35.91 -12.84
C ASP A 234 -3.86 -34.58 -12.96
N ALA A 235 -4.40 -34.28 -14.14
CA ALA A 235 -5.35 -33.19 -14.35
C ALA A 235 -6.79 -33.73 -14.27
N CYS A 236 -7.69 -32.99 -13.62
CA CYS A 236 -9.10 -33.41 -13.49
C CYS A 236 -10.00 -33.02 -14.68
N TRP A 237 -9.40 -32.60 -15.80
CA TRP A 237 -10.05 -32.23 -17.06
C TRP A 237 -9.22 -32.71 -18.26
N LYS A 238 -9.83 -32.77 -19.45
CA LYS A 238 -9.19 -33.25 -20.68
C LYS A 238 -8.75 -32.11 -21.59
N LYS A 239 -7.88 -32.43 -22.55
CA LYS A 239 -7.41 -31.49 -23.58
C LYS A 239 -8.58 -30.89 -24.35
N GLY A 240 -8.66 -29.56 -24.40
CA GLY A 240 -9.74 -28.81 -25.06
C GLY A 240 -11.01 -28.61 -24.21
N GLU A 241 -11.12 -29.24 -23.04
CA GLU A 241 -12.11 -28.83 -22.03
C GLU A 241 -11.61 -27.53 -21.35
N MET A 242 -12.53 -26.64 -20.99
CA MET A 242 -12.18 -25.44 -20.21
C MET A 242 -11.77 -25.84 -18.79
N VAL A 243 -10.75 -25.20 -18.23
CA VAL A 243 -10.25 -25.53 -16.89
C VAL A 243 -11.36 -25.37 -15.84
N PRO A 244 -11.71 -26.41 -15.06
CA PRO A 244 -12.70 -26.30 -13.99
C PRO A 244 -12.23 -25.30 -12.92
N TYR A 245 -13.11 -24.43 -12.43
CA TYR A 245 -12.75 -23.42 -11.44
C TYR A 245 -12.33 -24.06 -10.10
N ILE A 246 -13.01 -25.14 -9.70
CA ILE A 246 -12.61 -26.06 -8.63
C ILE A 246 -11.16 -26.56 -8.72
N ALA A 247 -10.57 -26.74 -9.91
CA ALA A 247 -9.16 -27.12 -10.05
C ALA A 247 -8.24 -25.97 -9.59
N LEU A 248 -8.56 -24.73 -9.97
CA LEU A 248 -7.89 -23.55 -9.46
C LEU A 248 -8.10 -23.43 -7.94
N THR A 249 -9.31 -23.62 -7.40
CA THR A 249 -9.55 -23.40 -5.97
C THR A 249 -9.00 -24.49 -5.06
N ARG A 250 -8.85 -25.74 -5.54
CA ARG A 250 -8.04 -26.76 -4.84
C ARG A 250 -6.54 -26.45 -4.90
N THR A 251 -6.04 -25.91 -6.02
CA THR A 251 -4.65 -25.40 -6.10
C THR A 251 -4.42 -24.28 -5.09
N LEU A 252 -5.38 -23.35 -4.93
CA LEU A 252 -5.31 -22.25 -3.95
C LEU A 252 -5.43 -22.73 -2.48
N GLU A 253 -6.17 -23.81 -2.22
CA GLU A 253 -6.29 -24.42 -0.89
C GLU A 253 -4.99 -25.06 -0.43
N LEU A 254 -4.37 -25.92 -1.26
CA LEU A 254 -3.06 -26.54 -0.97
C LEU A 254 -1.93 -25.50 -0.86
N ILE A 255 -2.13 -24.29 -1.41
CA ILE A 255 -1.24 -23.14 -1.25
C ILE A 255 -1.51 -22.38 0.07
N GLU A 256 -2.77 -22.24 0.49
CA GLU A 256 -3.13 -21.66 1.80
C GLU A 256 -2.69 -22.54 2.98
N GLU A 257 -2.71 -23.86 2.80
CA GLU A 257 -2.29 -24.85 3.81
C GLU A 257 -0.77 -24.93 4.02
N THR A 258 0.05 -24.39 3.11
CA THR A 258 1.53 -24.50 3.20
C THR A 258 2.24 -23.16 3.39
N SER A 259 3.09 -23.09 4.42
CA SER A 259 3.97 -21.94 4.68
C SER A 259 5.23 -21.91 3.79
N ALA A 260 5.58 -23.04 3.18
CA ALA A 260 6.84 -23.21 2.45
C ALA A 260 6.76 -22.60 1.04
N ARG A 261 7.34 -21.41 0.84
CA ARG A 261 7.31 -20.69 -0.46
C ARG A 261 7.73 -21.54 -1.67
N LEU A 262 8.72 -22.42 -1.51
CA LEU A 262 9.15 -23.33 -2.59
C LEU A 262 8.06 -24.37 -2.94
N LYS A 263 7.28 -24.84 -1.97
CA LYS A 263 6.17 -25.76 -2.23
C LYS A 263 4.97 -25.04 -2.86
N ILE A 264 4.69 -23.78 -2.48
CA ILE A 264 3.72 -22.92 -3.19
C ILE A 264 4.09 -22.80 -4.68
N ILE A 265 5.36 -22.55 -4.98
CA ILE A 265 5.87 -22.42 -6.35
C ILE A 265 5.72 -23.74 -7.12
N ASP A 266 6.01 -24.89 -6.51
CA ASP A 266 5.86 -26.21 -7.14
C ASP A 266 4.39 -26.60 -7.40
N ILE A 267 3.49 -26.39 -6.42
CA ILE A 267 2.04 -26.64 -6.56
C ILE A 267 1.45 -25.80 -7.70
N LEU A 268 1.72 -24.50 -7.71
CA LEU A 268 1.21 -23.59 -8.73
C LEU A 268 1.83 -23.88 -10.11
N SER A 269 3.10 -24.27 -10.15
CA SER A 269 3.78 -24.71 -11.37
C SER A 269 3.13 -25.96 -11.95
N ASN A 270 2.79 -26.96 -11.12
CA ASN A 270 2.11 -28.17 -11.55
C ASN A 270 0.73 -27.88 -12.16
N TYR A 271 -0.08 -27.01 -11.53
CA TYR A 271 -1.32 -26.51 -12.11
C TYR A 271 -1.10 -25.81 -13.47
N PHE A 272 -0.17 -24.85 -13.56
CA PHE A 272 0.11 -24.14 -14.82
C PHE A 272 0.60 -25.07 -15.94
N ARG A 273 1.39 -26.12 -15.64
CA ARG A 273 1.80 -27.11 -16.65
C ARG A 273 0.61 -27.83 -17.28
N SER A 274 -0.39 -28.20 -16.49
CA SER A 274 -1.62 -28.83 -16.99
C SER A 274 -2.43 -27.85 -17.84
N VAL A 275 -2.54 -26.59 -17.42
CA VAL A 275 -3.23 -25.56 -18.21
C VAL A 275 -2.52 -25.33 -19.55
N ILE A 276 -1.19 -25.22 -19.59
CA ILE A 276 -0.39 -25.06 -20.82
C ILE A 276 -0.62 -26.23 -21.80
N VAL A 277 -0.62 -27.48 -21.31
CA VAL A 277 -0.70 -28.68 -22.17
C VAL A 277 -2.12 -28.99 -22.66
N LEU A 278 -3.14 -28.71 -21.83
CA LEU A 278 -4.52 -29.13 -22.08
C LEU A 278 -5.43 -28.00 -22.58
N SER A 279 -5.25 -26.78 -22.05
CA SER A 279 -6.22 -25.68 -22.14
C SER A 279 -5.52 -24.31 -22.13
N PRO A 280 -4.53 -24.04 -23.02
CA PRO A 280 -3.62 -22.88 -22.88
C PRO A 280 -4.33 -21.52 -22.86
N ASN A 281 -5.50 -21.39 -23.48
CA ASN A 281 -6.33 -20.18 -23.45
C ASN A 281 -6.78 -19.77 -22.03
N ASP A 282 -6.92 -20.73 -21.10
CA ASP A 282 -7.29 -20.46 -19.71
C ASP A 282 -6.09 -19.96 -18.87
N LEU A 283 -4.84 -20.01 -19.35
CA LEU A 283 -3.66 -19.61 -18.57
C LEU A 283 -3.69 -18.14 -18.14
N LEU A 284 -4.15 -17.25 -19.02
CA LEU A 284 -4.26 -15.82 -18.75
C LEU A 284 -5.37 -15.53 -17.71
N PRO A 285 -6.63 -16.02 -17.87
CA PRO A 285 -7.63 -16.06 -16.81
C PRO A 285 -7.13 -16.65 -15.47
N SER A 286 -6.40 -17.77 -15.50
CA SER A 286 -5.83 -18.41 -14.31
C SER A 286 -4.87 -17.48 -13.57
N ILE A 287 -3.91 -16.87 -14.28
CA ILE A 287 -2.94 -15.95 -13.68
C ILE A 287 -3.64 -14.75 -13.06
N TYR A 288 -4.62 -14.16 -13.75
CA TYR A 288 -5.40 -13.05 -13.21
C TYR A 288 -6.15 -13.41 -11.93
N LEU A 289 -6.84 -14.55 -11.90
CA LEU A 289 -7.54 -15.02 -10.69
C LEU A 289 -6.58 -15.38 -9.55
N CYS A 290 -5.41 -15.97 -9.82
CA CYS A 290 -4.36 -16.20 -8.81
C CYS A 290 -3.85 -14.91 -8.15
N LEU A 291 -3.82 -13.78 -8.89
CA LEU A 291 -3.43 -12.47 -8.37
C LEU A 291 -4.60 -11.66 -7.79
N ASN A 292 -5.84 -12.16 -7.90
CA ASN A 292 -7.08 -11.42 -7.68
C ASN A 292 -7.14 -10.09 -8.47
N GLN A 293 -6.68 -10.13 -9.71
CA GLN A 293 -6.71 -9.04 -10.69
C GLN A 293 -7.60 -9.45 -11.88
N LEU A 294 -7.99 -8.49 -12.73
CA LEU A 294 -8.82 -8.76 -13.93
C LEU A 294 -8.26 -8.12 -15.22
N ALA A 295 -7.27 -7.26 -15.08
CA ALA A 295 -6.62 -6.45 -16.11
C ALA A 295 -5.33 -5.87 -15.52
N PRO A 296 -4.45 -5.25 -16.32
CA PRO A 296 -3.33 -4.45 -15.83
C PRO A 296 -3.83 -3.29 -14.95
N ALA A 297 -3.07 -2.93 -13.91
CA ALA A 297 -3.49 -1.95 -12.90
C ALA A 297 -3.85 -0.55 -13.49
N TYR A 298 -3.24 -0.19 -14.62
CA TYR A 298 -3.48 1.09 -15.30
C TYR A 298 -4.83 1.18 -16.03
N GLU A 299 -5.52 0.06 -16.27
CA GLU A 299 -6.92 0.09 -16.75
C GLU A 299 -7.91 0.47 -15.64
N GLY A 300 -7.49 0.42 -14.36
CA GLY A 300 -8.33 0.83 -13.23
C GLY A 300 -9.56 -0.07 -12.98
N ILE A 301 -9.59 -1.28 -13.56
CA ILE A 301 -10.70 -2.24 -13.39
C ILE A 301 -10.63 -2.88 -11.99
N ILE A 302 -11.41 -2.33 -11.07
CA ILE A 302 -11.48 -2.76 -9.66
C ILE A 302 -12.68 -3.71 -9.46
N LEU A 303 -12.41 -4.94 -9.01
CA LEU A 303 -13.45 -5.92 -8.70
C LEU A 303 -14.19 -5.64 -7.37
N GLY A 304 -13.52 -4.97 -6.42
CA GLY A 304 -13.90 -4.93 -5.01
C GLY A 304 -15.35 -4.55 -4.73
N VAL A 305 -16.14 -5.52 -4.25
CA VAL A 305 -17.52 -5.32 -3.79
C VAL A 305 -17.52 -5.14 -2.28
N ALA A 306 -18.26 -4.14 -1.78
CA ALA A 306 -18.39 -3.89 -0.36
C ALA A 306 -18.87 -5.13 0.41
N GLU A 307 -18.21 -5.44 1.53
CA GLU A 307 -18.45 -6.63 2.37
C GLU A 307 -19.93 -6.77 2.78
N THR A 308 -20.59 -5.63 3.07
CA THR A 308 -22.03 -5.56 3.39
C THR A 308 -22.95 -5.98 2.24
N ASN A 309 -22.53 -5.81 0.99
CA ASN A 309 -23.28 -6.24 -0.19
C ASN A 309 -23.00 -7.71 -0.54
N LEU A 310 -21.80 -8.22 -0.25
CA LEU A 310 -21.50 -9.65 -0.33
C LEU A 310 -22.29 -10.44 0.73
N LEU A 311 -22.38 -9.93 1.96
CA LEU A 311 -23.24 -10.50 3.01
C LEU A 311 -24.73 -10.55 2.58
N LYS A 312 -25.23 -9.55 1.83
CA LYS A 312 -26.58 -9.59 1.24
C LYS A 312 -26.73 -10.70 0.21
N ALA A 313 -25.80 -10.82 -0.74
CA ALA A 313 -25.83 -11.88 -1.75
C ALA A 313 -25.79 -13.28 -1.11
N ILE A 314 -24.96 -13.48 -0.08
CA ILE A 314 -24.87 -14.73 0.67
C ILE A 314 -26.19 -15.00 1.41
N ALA A 315 -26.74 -14.02 2.13
CA ALA A 315 -28.04 -14.12 2.82
C ALA A 315 -29.18 -14.52 1.87
N GLN A 316 -29.31 -13.80 0.74
CA GLN A 316 -30.33 -14.04 -0.28
C GLN A 316 -30.23 -15.42 -0.92
N CYS A 317 -29.01 -15.91 -1.17
CA CYS A 317 -28.82 -17.25 -1.73
C CYS A 317 -29.09 -18.37 -0.72
N THR A 318 -28.65 -18.20 0.54
CA THR A 318 -28.59 -19.30 1.53
C THR A 318 -29.75 -19.29 2.53
N GLY A 319 -30.63 -18.29 2.49
CA GLY A 319 -31.73 -18.11 3.44
C GLY A 319 -31.30 -17.68 4.85
N ARG A 320 -30.01 -17.44 5.08
CA ARG A 320 -29.46 -17.03 6.39
C ARG A 320 -29.65 -15.52 6.63
N THR A 321 -29.84 -15.12 7.88
CA THR A 321 -30.01 -13.69 8.21
C THR A 321 -28.67 -12.93 8.18
N LEU A 322 -28.73 -11.64 7.83
CA LEU A 322 -27.55 -10.75 7.86
C LEU A 322 -26.92 -10.64 9.26
N ALA A 323 -27.72 -10.74 10.33
CA ALA A 323 -27.22 -10.68 11.71
C ALA A 323 -26.35 -11.90 12.05
N GLN A 324 -26.83 -13.11 11.71
CA GLN A 324 -26.06 -14.35 11.89
C GLN A 324 -24.76 -14.32 11.07
N LEU A 325 -24.83 -13.93 9.79
CA LEU A 325 -23.64 -13.88 8.93
C LEU A 325 -22.59 -12.85 9.43
N LYS A 326 -23.00 -11.73 10.03
CA LYS A 326 -22.06 -10.79 10.68
C LYS A 326 -21.33 -11.42 11.85
N VAL A 327 -22.05 -12.08 12.76
CA VAL A 327 -21.48 -12.76 13.94
C VAL A 327 -20.52 -13.88 13.51
N ASP A 328 -20.91 -14.69 12.52
CA ASP A 328 -20.03 -15.71 11.95
C ASP A 328 -18.74 -15.11 11.37
N VAL A 329 -18.83 -13.98 10.64
CA VAL A 329 -17.66 -13.30 10.06
C VAL A 329 -16.78 -12.63 11.11
N GLN A 330 -17.33 -12.19 12.24
CA GLN A 330 -16.54 -11.72 13.39
C GLN A 330 -15.80 -12.90 14.05
N ASN A 331 -16.47 -14.03 14.28
CA ASN A 331 -15.88 -15.20 14.93
C ASN A 331 -14.82 -15.91 14.06
N VAL A 332 -15.06 -16.05 12.76
CA VAL A 332 -14.17 -16.75 11.80
C VAL A 332 -13.12 -15.79 11.20
N GLY A 333 -13.40 -14.48 11.19
CA GLY A 333 -12.55 -13.46 10.57
C GLY A 333 -12.51 -13.50 9.03
N ASP A 334 -13.30 -14.37 8.38
CA ASP A 334 -13.26 -14.63 6.93
C ASP A 334 -14.65 -14.89 6.32
N ILE A 335 -15.10 -13.95 5.47
CA ILE A 335 -16.36 -14.04 4.74
C ILE A 335 -16.40 -15.17 3.70
N GLY A 336 -15.25 -15.63 3.19
CA GLY A 336 -15.19 -16.77 2.26
C GLY A 336 -15.51 -18.09 2.95
N ILE A 337 -14.92 -18.33 4.13
CA ILE A 337 -15.17 -19.54 4.92
C ILE A 337 -16.64 -19.58 5.40
N VAL A 338 -17.18 -18.44 5.82
CA VAL A 338 -18.61 -18.32 6.18
C VAL A 338 -19.52 -18.56 4.97
N ALA A 339 -19.13 -18.12 3.78
CA ALA A 339 -19.90 -18.38 2.56
C ALA A 339 -19.89 -19.87 2.16
N GLU A 340 -18.73 -20.53 2.23
CA GLU A 340 -18.56 -21.97 1.99
C GLU A 340 -19.36 -22.83 3.00
N GLY A 341 -19.23 -22.54 4.29
CA GLY A 341 -20.03 -23.20 5.34
C GLY A 341 -21.53 -22.91 5.25
N SER A 342 -21.93 -21.79 4.64
CA SER A 342 -23.33 -21.52 4.31
C SER A 342 -23.79 -22.23 3.03
N ARG A 343 -22.87 -22.67 2.16
CA ARG A 343 -23.16 -23.41 0.93
C ARG A 343 -23.27 -24.91 1.11
N SER A 344 -22.40 -25.53 1.90
CA SER A 344 -22.45 -26.98 2.17
C SER A 344 -23.79 -27.44 2.76
N ASN A 345 -24.49 -26.54 3.46
CA ASN A 345 -25.81 -26.78 4.06
C ASN A 345 -27.00 -26.67 3.06
N GLN A 346 -26.79 -26.20 1.83
CA GLN A 346 -27.87 -25.91 0.87
C GLN A 346 -28.00 -27.00 -0.20
N ARG A 347 -29.03 -27.84 -0.09
CA ARG A 347 -29.42 -28.80 -1.15
C ARG A 347 -30.25 -28.09 -2.23
N THR A 348 -29.87 -28.19 -3.49
CA THR A 348 -30.68 -27.75 -4.65
C THR A 348 -31.31 -28.95 -5.35
N MET A 349 -32.52 -28.78 -5.89
CA MET A 349 -33.23 -29.84 -6.64
C MET A 349 -32.53 -30.17 -7.97
N PHE A 350 -31.95 -29.17 -8.61
CA PHE A 350 -31.08 -29.31 -9.78
C PHE A 350 -29.74 -28.65 -9.51
N GLN A 351 -28.66 -29.30 -9.93
CA GLN A 351 -27.30 -28.76 -9.84
C GLN A 351 -26.96 -28.03 -11.15
N PRO A 352 -26.60 -26.74 -11.14
CA PRO A 352 -26.17 -26.03 -12.33
C PRO A 352 -24.85 -26.58 -12.87
N ALA A 353 -24.56 -26.30 -14.15
CA ALA A 353 -23.30 -26.66 -14.79
C ALA A 353 -22.09 -26.11 -13.98
N PRO A 354 -20.99 -26.90 -13.85
CA PRO A 354 -19.79 -26.49 -13.11
C PRO A 354 -19.24 -25.11 -13.53
N LEU A 355 -18.52 -24.48 -12.62
CA LEU A 355 -17.77 -23.27 -12.93
C LEU A 355 -16.47 -23.61 -13.66
N THR A 356 -16.06 -22.73 -14.58
CA THR A 356 -14.78 -22.81 -15.31
C THR A 356 -14.02 -21.51 -15.11
N VAL A 357 -12.69 -21.57 -15.18
CA VAL A 357 -11.79 -20.43 -14.92
C VAL A 357 -12.16 -19.24 -15.81
N SER A 358 -12.21 -19.43 -17.13
CA SER A 358 -12.66 -18.38 -18.06
C SER A 358 -14.07 -17.84 -17.76
N ARG A 359 -15.06 -18.69 -17.42
CA ARG A 359 -16.43 -18.23 -17.11
C ARG A 359 -16.44 -17.32 -15.88
N VAL A 360 -15.71 -17.69 -14.84
CA VAL A 360 -15.57 -16.89 -13.61
C VAL A 360 -14.82 -15.59 -13.91
N TYR A 361 -13.66 -15.65 -14.56
CA TYR A 361 -12.87 -14.47 -14.94
C TYR A 361 -13.69 -13.47 -15.79
N THR A 362 -14.32 -13.91 -16.87
CA THR A 362 -15.12 -13.03 -17.76
C THR A 362 -16.28 -12.40 -17.01
N THR A 363 -17.04 -13.18 -16.22
CA THR A 363 -18.16 -12.63 -15.44
C THR A 363 -17.69 -11.65 -14.36
N LEU A 364 -16.53 -11.86 -13.74
CA LEU A 364 -15.94 -10.91 -12.80
C LEU A 364 -15.47 -9.62 -13.50
N LYS A 365 -14.92 -9.72 -14.73
CA LYS A 365 -14.55 -8.56 -15.57
C LYS A 365 -15.78 -7.73 -15.97
N GLU A 366 -16.87 -8.38 -16.36
CA GLU A 366 -18.18 -7.74 -16.56
C GLU A 366 -18.70 -7.06 -15.28
N ILE A 367 -18.67 -7.76 -14.13
CA ILE A 367 -19.10 -7.21 -12.83
C ILE A 367 -18.29 -5.95 -12.48
N ALA A 368 -16.98 -5.95 -12.73
CA ALA A 368 -16.14 -4.78 -12.48
C ALA A 368 -16.49 -3.61 -13.43
N GLN A 369 -16.64 -3.88 -14.72
CA GLN A 369 -16.93 -2.88 -15.77
C GLN A 369 -18.34 -2.26 -15.70
N MET A 370 -19.31 -2.90 -15.01
CA MET A 370 -20.65 -2.31 -14.82
C MET A 370 -20.61 -1.01 -13.98
N ILE A 371 -21.06 0.11 -14.56
CA ILE A 371 -21.15 1.43 -13.93
C ILE A 371 -22.58 1.99 -14.12
N GLY A 372 -22.96 3.00 -13.32
CA GLY A 372 -24.20 3.76 -13.51
C GLY A 372 -25.37 3.34 -12.62
N HIS A 373 -26.52 3.99 -12.82
CA HIS A 373 -27.73 3.74 -12.02
C HIS A 373 -28.20 2.28 -12.18
N SER A 374 -28.71 1.70 -11.09
CA SER A 374 -29.14 0.29 -11.00
C SER A 374 -28.04 -0.77 -11.27
N SER A 375 -26.78 -0.39 -11.49
CA SER A 375 -25.67 -1.33 -11.72
C SER A 375 -25.44 -2.29 -10.54
N LEU A 376 -25.62 -1.83 -9.30
CA LEU A 376 -25.42 -2.65 -8.10
C LEU A 376 -26.34 -3.89 -8.06
N SER A 377 -27.60 -3.79 -8.52
CA SER A 377 -28.48 -4.97 -8.61
C SER A 377 -27.89 -5.97 -9.60
N LYS A 378 -27.60 -5.54 -10.83
CA LYS A 378 -27.04 -6.40 -11.89
C LYS A 378 -25.72 -7.09 -11.48
N LYS A 379 -24.87 -6.41 -10.69
CA LYS A 379 -23.68 -7.01 -10.07
C LYS A 379 -24.07 -8.10 -9.06
N LEU A 380 -25.00 -7.82 -8.14
CA LEU A 380 -25.50 -8.80 -7.17
C LEU A 380 -26.15 -10.01 -7.85
N ASP A 381 -26.98 -9.80 -8.88
CA ASP A 381 -27.67 -10.87 -9.63
C ASP A 381 -26.65 -11.83 -10.30
N LYS A 382 -25.57 -11.30 -10.89
CA LYS A 382 -24.46 -12.10 -11.43
C LYS A 382 -23.65 -12.81 -10.34
N ILE A 383 -23.38 -12.14 -9.20
CA ILE A 383 -22.68 -12.74 -8.06
C ILE A 383 -23.50 -13.90 -7.48
N GLN A 384 -24.81 -13.73 -7.28
CA GLN A 384 -25.72 -14.79 -6.85
C GLN A 384 -25.73 -15.95 -7.85
N THR A 385 -25.82 -15.66 -9.15
CA THR A 385 -25.83 -16.69 -10.22
C THR A 385 -24.57 -17.56 -10.20
N LEU A 386 -23.38 -16.97 -10.05
CA LEU A 386 -22.14 -17.73 -9.92
C LEU A 386 -22.07 -18.46 -8.58
N PHE A 387 -22.44 -17.81 -7.48
CA PHE A 387 -22.45 -18.40 -6.15
C PHE A 387 -23.36 -19.64 -6.08
N VAL A 388 -24.49 -19.64 -6.81
CA VAL A 388 -25.40 -20.78 -6.96
C VAL A 388 -24.76 -21.98 -7.66
N ALA A 389 -23.72 -21.75 -8.48
CA ALA A 389 -22.96 -22.81 -9.13
C ALA A 389 -21.67 -23.22 -8.41
N CYS A 390 -21.26 -22.52 -7.34
CA CYS A 390 -20.08 -22.87 -6.56
C CYS A 390 -20.24 -24.21 -5.82
N ARG A 391 -19.24 -25.08 -5.97
CA ARG A 391 -19.13 -26.39 -5.30
C ARG A 391 -17.90 -26.40 -4.40
N PHE A 392 -18.01 -26.99 -3.21
CA PHE A 392 -16.91 -27.08 -2.23
C PHE A 392 -16.22 -25.71 -2.03
N THR A 393 -14.90 -25.67 -2.19
CA THR A 393 -14.03 -24.51 -1.96
C THR A 393 -14.23 -23.37 -2.96
N GLU A 394 -14.91 -23.59 -4.09
CA GLU A 394 -15.19 -22.53 -5.07
C GLU A 394 -15.87 -21.32 -4.41
N ALA A 395 -16.76 -21.58 -3.45
CA ALA A 395 -17.45 -20.55 -2.66
C ALA A 395 -16.48 -19.70 -1.82
N ARG A 396 -15.47 -20.33 -1.19
CA ARG A 396 -14.47 -19.67 -0.34
C ARG A 396 -13.69 -18.63 -1.14
N TYR A 397 -13.10 -19.06 -2.26
CA TYR A 397 -12.22 -18.21 -3.07
C TYR A 397 -12.98 -17.23 -3.96
N PHE A 398 -14.18 -17.58 -4.44
CA PHE A 398 -15.03 -16.64 -5.19
C PHE A 398 -15.40 -15.41 -4.35
N ILE A 399 -15.86 -15.63 -3.12
CA ILE A 399 -16.25 -14.55 -2.20
C ILE A 399 -15.03 -13.78 -1.68
N ARG A 400 -13.89 -14.45 -1.39
CA ARG A 400 -12.61 -13.79 -1.07
C ARG A 400 -12.10 -12.89 -2.20
N SER A 401 -12.25 -13.33 -3.45
CA SER A 401 -11.86 -12.56 -4.65
C SER A 401 -12.68 -11.27 -4.75
N LEU A 402 -14.00 -11.39 -4.67
CA LEU A 402 -14.95 -10.26 -4.66
C LEU A 402 -14.73 -9.29 -3.49
N ALA A 403 -14.32 -9.79 -2.32
CA ALA A 403 -13.94 -8.99 -1.16
C ALA A 403 -12.54 -8.33 -1.27
N GLY A 404 -11.86 -8.50 -2.42
CA GLY A 404 -10.53 -7.94 -2.70
C GLY A 404 -9.38 -8.61 -1.94
N LYS A 405 -9.60 -9.75 -1.27
CA LYS A 405 -8.68 -10.33 -0.29
C LYS A 405 -8.64 -11.86 -0.40
N LEU A 406 -7.86 -12.37 -1.35
CA LEU A 406 -7.73 -13.81 -1.63
C LEU A 406 -7.08 -14.63 -0.50
N ARG A 407 -6.24 -14.00 0.33
CA ARG A 407 -5.64 -14.53 1.59
C ARG A 407 -4.69 -15.74 1.51
N VAL A 408 -4.60 -16.42 0.37
CA VAL A 408 -3.78 -17.62 0.07
C VAL A 408 -2.25 -17.54 0.32
N GLY A 409 -1.68 -16.42 0.78
CA GLY A 409 -0.22 -16.27 0.95
C GLY A 409 0.61 -16.21 -0.35
N LEU A 410 0.04 -16.55 -1.51
CA LEU A 410 0.62 -16.33 -2.82
C LEU A 410 0.86 -14.83 -3.08
N ALA A 411 2.00 -14.51 -3.70
CA ALA A 411 2.37 -13.18 -4.14
C ALA A 411 2.85 -13.20 -5.60
N GLU A 412 2.77 -12.05 -6.28
CA GLU A 412 3.20 -11.84 -7.68
C GLU A 412 4.59 -12.45 -7.98
N GLN A 413 5.56 -12.22 -7.09
CA GLN A 413 6.93 -12.75 -7.20
C GLN A 413 7.05 -14.27 -6.98
N SER A 414 6.03 -14.95 -6.44
CA SER A 414 5.95 -16.42 -6.41
C SER A 414 5.20 -16.97 -7.61
N LEU A 415 4.21 -16.24 -8.15
CA LEU A 415 3.51 -16.60 -9.38
C LEU A 415 4.44 -16.57 -10.60
N LEU A 416 5.26 -15.52 -10.74
CA LEU A 416 6.25 -15.43 -11.83
C LEU A 416 7.27 -16.58 -11.78
N GLN A 417 7.68 -16.99 -10.57
CA GLN A 417 8.56 -18.14 -10.34
C GLN A 417 7.84 -19.47 -10.68
N ALA A 418 6.57 -19.63 -10.33
CA ALA A 418 5.78 -20.82 -10.68
C ALA A 418 5.54 -20.94 -12.20
N LEU A 419 5.29 -19.83 -12.88
CA LEU A 419 5.18 -19.75 -14.34
C LEU A 419 6.52 -20.09 -15.02
N ALA A 420 7.62 -19.54 -14.53
CA ALA A 420 8.97 -19.90 -14.99
C ALA A 420 9.28 -21.39 -14.79
N LEU A 421 8.94 -21.96 -13.63
CA LEU A 421 9.13 -23.38 -13.35
C LEU A 421 8.24 -24.25 -14.24
N ALA A 422 7.01 -23.78 -14.55
CA ALA A 422 6.11 -24.47 -15.47
C ALA A 422 6.68 -24.51 -16.89
N CYS A 423 7.15 -23.37 -17.41
CA CYS A 423 7.79 -23.30 -18.74
C CYS A 423 9.12 -24.09 -18.79
N THR A 424 9.89 -24.10 -17.69
CA THR A 424 11.16 -24.86 -17.63
C THR A 424 10.92 -26.37 -17.60
N LYS A 425 9.94 -26.84 -16.80
CA LYS A 425 9.52 -28.26 -16.79
C LYS A 425 8.85 -28.63 -18.12
N THR A 426 8.00 -27.78 -18.66
CA THR A 426 7.09 -28.08 -19.78
C THR A 426 7.05 -26.89 -20.76
N PRO A 427 7.97 -26.82 -21.74
CA PRO A 427 8.08 -25.69 -22.66
C PRO A 427 6.78 -25.45 -23.44
N PRO A 428 6.22 -24.23 -23.44
CA PRO A 428 4.92 -23.94 -24.06
C PRO A 428 4.93 -23.97 -25.60
N GLU A 429 6.07 -23.68 -26.23
CA GLU A 429 6.25 -23.60 -27.70
C GLU A 429 6.21 -24.97 -28.42
N GLN A 430 5.31 -25.88 -28.02
CA GLN A 430 5.15 -27.23 -28.56
C GLN A 430 3.78 -27.45 -29.21
N ASN A 431 3.78 -28.01 -30.43
CA ASN A 431 2.56 -28.57 -31.02
C ASN A 431 2.10 -29.80 -30.22
N TYR A 432 0.79 -29.97 -30.07
CA TYR A 432 0.20 -31.14 -29.42
C TYR A 432 0.23 -32.38 -30.34
N PRO A 433 0.58 -33.59 -29.85
CA PRO A 433 0.96 -33.92 -28.48
C PRO A 433 2.37 -33.44 -28.12
N PHE A 434 2.50 -32.85 -26.94
CA PHE A 434 3.77 -32.32 -26.43
C PHE A 434 4.81 -33.43 -26.34
N LYS A 435 5.94 -33.27 -27.04
CA LYS A 435 7.07 -34.22 -27.02
C LYS A 435 7.79 -34.23 -25.67
N THR A 436 7.75 -33.12 -24.93
CA THR A 436 8.45 -32.96 -23.65
C THR A 436 7.52 -32.39 -22.58
N LEU A 437 6.99 -33.30 -21.75
CA LEU A 437 6.11 -33.00 -20.61
C LEU A 437 6.85 -32.76 -19.29
N ASN A 438 8.09 -33.24 -19.16
CA ASN A 438 9.02 -32.84 -18.10
C ASN A 438 10.49 -32.90 -18.55
N VAL A 439 11.11 -31.74 -18.79
CA VAL A 439 12.55 -31.60 -19.08
C VAL A 439 13.43 -32.14 -17.95
N SER A 440 12.98 -32.04 -16.68
CA SER A 440 13.77 -32.40 -15.49
C SER A 440 14.06 -33.90 -15.33
N LYS A 441 13.55 -34.74 -16.25
CA LYS A 441 13.88 -36.18 -16.31
C LYS A 441 15.16 -36.47 -17.10
N ASN A 442 15.58 -35.55 -17.97
CA ASN A 442 16.63 -35.76 -18.97
C ASN A 442 17.86 -34.87 -18.72
N MET A 443 18.03 -34.36 -17.49
CA MET A 443 18.98 -33.31 -17.14
C MET A 443 19.43 -33.43 -15.68
N SER A 444 20.65 -33.02 -15.36
CA SER A 444 21.12 -32.89 -13.97
C SER A 444 20.34 -31.82 -13.22
N ARG A 445 20.37 -31.87 -11.87
CA ARG A 445 19.64 -30.89 -11.04
C ARG A 445 20.23 -29.49 -11.18
N GLU A 446 21.53 -29.44 -11.39
CA GLU A 446 22.38 -28.26 -11.48
C GLU A 446 22.08 -27.50 -12.78
N ASN A 447 22.12 -28.20 -13.92
CA ASN A 447 21.81 -27.61 -15.23
C ASN A 447 20.32 -27.25 -15.33
N PHE A 448 19.43 -28.04 -14.71
CA PHE A 448 18.01 -27.70 -14.63
C PHE A 448 17.78 -26.43 -13.81
N LYS A 449 18.49 -26.27 -12.68
CA LYS A 449 18.43 -25.06 -11.85
C LYS A 449 18.94 -23.84 -12.61
N GLN A 450 20.10 -23.93 -13.28
CA GLN A 450 20.63 -22.83 -14.11
C GLN A 450 19.60 -22.38 -15.15
N LYS A 451 19.05 -23.32 -15.95
CA LYS A 451 18.03 -23.03 -16.95
C LYS A 451 16.73 -22.46 -16.36
N TYR A 452 16.35 -22.90 -15.16
CA TYR A 452 15.21 -22.33 -14.43
C TYR A 452 15.48 -20.89 -13.99
N ASP A 453 16.66 -20.61 -13.42
CA ASP A 453 17.04 -19.28 -12.94
C ASP A 453 17.14 -18.28 -14.12
N GLU A 454 17.64 -18.72 -15.29
CA GLU A 454 17.62 -17.98 -16.56
C GLU A 454 16.18 -17.64 -17.03
N ILE A 455 15.31 -18.66 -17.17
CA ILE A 455 13.91 -18.49 -17.62
C ILE A 455 13.14 -17.60 -16.63
N ALA A 456 13.41 -17.75 -15.34
CA ALA A 456 12.81 -16.94 -14.28
C ALA A 456 13.28 -15.48 -14.31
N LEU A 457 14.55 -15.23 -14.67
CA LEU A 457 15.07 -13.88 -14.89
C LEU A 457 14.40 -13.22 -16.11
N VAL A 458 14.32 -13.93 -17.25
CA VAL A 458 13.69 -13.42 -18.48
C VAL A 458 12.22 -13.04 -18.25
N ILE A 459 11.42 -13.95 -17.68
CA ILE A 459 9.99 -13.69 -17.40
C ILE A 459 9.84 -12.53 -16.40
N LYS A 460 10.68 -12.48 -15.36
CA LYS A 460 10.61 -11.43 -14.34
C LYS A 460 10.98 -10.06 -14.91
N THR A 461 12.08 -9.94 -15.64
CA THR A 461 12.53 -8.67 -16.24
C THR A 461 11.49 -8.16 -17.24
N THR A 462 10.99 -9.03 -18.11
CA THR A 462 9.91 -8.70 -19.06
C THR A 462 8.67 -8.16 -18.33
N TYR A 463 8.18 -8.83 -17.28
CA TYR A 463 7.03 -8.34 -16.53
C TYR A 463 7.31 -7.04 -15.75
N CYS A 464 8.56 -6.78 -15.37
CA CYS A 464 8.92 -5.52 -14.72
C CYS A 464 8.90 -4.34 -15.70
N GLU A 465 9.40 -4.54 -16.93
CA GLU A 465 9.38 -3.56 -18.03
C GLU A 465 7.99 -3.38 -18.67
N CYS A 466 7.21 -4.45 -18.76
CA CYS A 466 5.88 -4.49 -19.35
C CYS A 466 4.92 -5.29 -18.43
N PRO A 467 4.38 -4.69 -17.35
CA PRO A 467 3.49 -5.36 -16.40
C PRO A 467 2.06 -5.54 -16.96
N ASN A 468 1.94 -6.28 -18.05
CA ASN A 468 0.71 -6.62 -18.74
C ASN A 468 0.74 -8.10 -19.17
N TYR A 469 -0.11 -8.93 -18.55
CA TYR A 469 -0.21 -10.36 -18.89
C TYR A 469 -0.98 -10.62 -20.20
N ASP A 470 -1.92 -9.75 -20.60
CA ASP A 470 -2.60 -9.82 -21.89
C ASP A 470 -1.62 -9.68 -23.08
N LEU A 471 -0.45 -9.07 -22.88
CA LEU A 471 0.65 -9.04 -23.86
C LEU A 471 1.64 -10.19 -23.67
N ILE A 472 2.10 -10.43 -22.44
CA ILE A 472 3.15 -11.43 -22.16
C ILE A 472 2.68 -12.87 -22.43
N ILE A 473 1.46 -13.24 -22.03
CA ILE A 473 1.01 -14.64 -22.07
C ILE A 473 0.77 -15.15 -23.51
N PRO A 474 0.16 -14.38 -24.43
CA PRO A 474 0.09 -14.79 -25.84
C PRO A 474 1.46 -14.96 -26.51
N VAL A 475 2.44 -14.10 -26.20
CA VAL A 475 3.81 -14.25 -26.73
C VAL A 475 4.49 -15.49 -26.13
N LEU A 476 4.44 -15.67 -24.81
CA LEU A 476 4.99 -16.83 -24.11
C LEU A 476 4.45 -18.16 -24.65
N LEU A 477 3.14 -18.22 -24.93
CA LEU A 477 2.48 -19.44 -25.44
C LEU A 477 2.77 -19.74 -26.92
N LYS A 478 3.03 -18.71 -27.74
CA LYS A 478 3.16 -18.83 -29.20
C LYS A 478 4.62 -18.86 -29.68
N GLU A 479 5.47 -18.04 -29.06
CA GLU A 479 6.84 -17.74 -29.50
C GLU A 479 7.89 -18.09 -28.42
N GLY A 480 7.45 -18.66 -27.30
CA GLY A 480 8.31 -19.15 -26.22
C GLY A 480 8.90 -18.05 -25.34
N VAL A 481 9.60 -18.45 -24.27
CA VAL A 481 10.13 -17.53 -23.25
C VAL A 481 11.21 -16.59 -23.81
N GLN A 482 12.09 -17.08 -24.68
CA GLN A 482 13.24 -16.28 -25.15
C GLN A 482 12.84 -15.11 -26.04
N SER A 483 11.66 -15.17 -26.68
CA SER A 483 11.12 -14.08 -27.51
C SER A 483 10.55 -12.91 -26.68
N LEU A 484 10.38 -13.08 -25.36
CA LEU A 484 9.71 -12.09 -24.51
C LEU A 484 10.42 -10.72 -24.45
N PRO A 485 11.75 -10.62 -24.25
CA PRO A 485 12.44 -9.32 -24.19
C PRO A 485 12.42 -8.58 -25.54
N GLU A 486 12.25 -9.30 -26.66
CA GLU A 486 12.17 -8.67 -27.98
C GLU A 486 10.78 -8.10 -28.28
N ARG A 487 9.73 -8.75 -27.77
CA ARG A 487 8.31 -8.43 -28.06
C ARG A 487 7.66 -7.53 -27.01
N CYS A 488 7.98 -7.71 -25.73
CA CYS A 488 7.30 -7.08 -24.59
C CYS A 488 8.21 -6.05 -23.90
N LYS A 489 8.71 -5.09 -24.69
CA LYS A 489 9.64 -4.03 -24.26
C LYS A 489 8.94 -2.89 -23.51
N ILE A 490 9.70 -2.18 -22.69
CA ILE A 490 9.34 -0.84 -22.18
C ILE A 490 8.83 0.06 -23.33
N THR A 491 7.61 0.59 -23.17
CA THR A 491 6.88 1.33 -24.20
C THR A 491 6.12 2.50 -23.57
N PRO A 492 6.28 3.75 -24.03
CA PRO A 492 5.51 4.88 -23.53
C PRO A 492 3.99 4.64 -23.62
N GLY A 493 3.26 4.85 -22.52
CA GLY A 493 1.84 4.45 -22.37
C GLY A 493 1.61 3.10 -21.69
N VAL A 494 2.68 2.34 -21.36
CA VAL A 494 2.63 1.19 -20.44
C VAL A 494 3.57 1.48 -19.26
N PRO A 495 3.06 1.66 -18.02
CA PRO A 495 3.90 2.00 -16.87
C PRO A 495 4.80 0.84 -16.45
N ILE A 496 6.04 1.14 -16.04
CA ILE A 496 7.01 0.16 -15.56
C ILE A 496 7.01 0.10 -14.02
N LYS A 497 7.38 -1.06 -13.46
CA LYS A 497 7.43 -1.25 -11.99
C LYS A 497 8.57 -0.41 -11.38
N PRO A 498 8.32 0.61 -10.53
CA PRO A 498 9.35 1.55 -10.12
C PRO A 498 10.47 0.91 -9.29
N MET A 499 11.69 1.42 -9.44
CA MET A 499 12.83 1.08 -8.56
C MET A 499 12.54 1.56 -7.12
N LEU A 500 12.89 0.74 -6.13
CA LEU A 500 12.56 0.95 -4.72
C LEU A 500 13.81 1.09 -3.85
N ALA A 501 13.80 2.05 -2.92
CA ALA A 501 14.92 2.25 -1.99
C ALA A 501 14.85 1.36 -0.73
N HIS A 502 16.01 0.91 -0.27
CA HIS A 502 16.19 0.23 1.02
C HIS A 502 16.16 1.24 2.18
N PRO A 503 15.50 0.96 3.33
CA PRO A 503 15.63 1.77 4.53
C PRO A 503 17.04 1.68 5.12
N THR A 504 17.54 2.79 5.64
CA THR A 504 18.89 2.91 6.21
C THR A 504 18.83 3.68 7.52
N LYS A 505 19.51 3.20 8.56
CA LYS A 505 19.43 3.67 9.95
C LYS A 505 20.35 4.84 10.30
N GLY A 506 21.31 5.17 9.44
CA GLY A 506 22.24 6.28 9.70
C GLY A 506 23.18 6.56 8.53
N VAL A 507 23.80 7.74 8.54
CA VAL A 507 24.78 8.16 7.52
C VAL A 507 25.95 7.17 7.42
N GLN A 508 26.37 6.58 8.54
CA GLN A 508 27.45 5.58 8.55
C GLN A 508 27.09 4.30 7.74
N GLU A 509 25.84 3.83 7.79
CA GLU A 509 25.40 2.68 6.99
C GLU A 509 25.38 3.02 5.48
N VAL A 510 25.11 4.28 5.12
CA VAL A 510 25.24 4.75 3.73
C VAL A 510 26.69 4.63 3.25
N LEU A 511 27.65 5.16 4.01
CA LEU A 511 29.07 5.12 3.59
C LEU A 511 29.62 3.70 3.57
N THR A 512 29.35 2.88 4.59
CA THR A 512 29.79 1.47 4.60
C THR A 512 29.15 0.64 3.48
N ARG A 513 27.98 1.03 2.95
CA ARG A 513 27.40 0.42 1.75
C ARG A 513 28.03 0.94 0.44
N PHE A 514 28.39 2.22 0.37
CA PHE A 514 28.90 2.87 -0.84
C PHE A 514 30.41 3.15 -0.82
N GLU A 515 31.17 2.44 0.02
CA GLU A 515 32.62 2.53 0.06
C GLU A 515 33.23 2.21 -1.32
N GLY A 516 34.11 3.10 -1.81
CA GLY A 516 34.69 2.99 -3.16
C GLY A 516 33.73 3.25 -4.32
N LEU A 517 32.49 3.67 -4.08
CA LEU A 517 31.47 3.99 -5.09
C LEU A 517 31.14 5.49 -5.06
N LYS A 518 31.03 6.12 -6.24
CA LYS A 518 30.45 7.47 -6.34
C LYS A 518 28.94 7.38 -6.17
N PHE A 519 28.39 8.20 -5.27
CA PHE A 519 26.96 8.33 -5.04
C PHE A 519 26.53 9.79 -5.06
N THR A 520 25.21 10.01 -5.10
CA THR A 520 24.58 11.31 -4.93
C THR A 520 23.49 11.21 -3.87
N CYS A 521 23.35 12.25 -3.07
CA CYS A 521 22.22 12.47 -2.19
C CYS A 521 21.21 13.37 -2.90
N GLU A 522 19.94 12.98 -2.91
CA GLU A 522 18.82 13.80 -3.38
C GLU A 522 17.83 14.05 -2.25
N TRP A 523 17.18 15.21 -2.23
CA TRP A 523 16.08 15.47 -1.33
C TRP A 523 14.95 14.45 -1.53
N LYS A 524 14.50 13.85 -0.43
CA LYS A 524 13.35 12.95 -0.46
C LYS A 524 12.05 13.70 -0.19
N TYR A 525 11.50 14.29 -1.25
CA TYR A 525 10.20 14.93 -1.26
C TYR A 525 9.07 14.07 -0.64
N ASP A 526 8.11 14.75 -0.01
CA ASP A 526 6.88 14.17 0.56
C ASP A 526 5.68 14.48 -0.34
N GLY A 527 5.51 13.68 -1.39
CA GLY A 527 4.49 13.90 -2.43
C GLY A 527 3.85 12.61 -2.94
N GLU A 528 3.47 12.60 -4.21
CA GLU A 528 3.05 11.40 -4.93
C GLU A 528 3.95 11.15 -6.14
N ARG A 529 4.68 10.04 -6.11
CA ARG A 529 5.46 9.55 -7.26
C ARG A 529 4.60 9.42 -8.51
N ALA A 530 4.96 10.18 -9.53
CA ALA A 530 4.30 10.32 -10.81
C ALA A 530 5.27 9.87 -11.91
N GLN A 531 5.00 8.72 -12.51
CA GLN A 531 5.72 8.24 -13.69
C GLN A 531 5.03 8.82 -14.93
N ILE A 532 5.72 9.70 -15.66
CA ILE A 532 5.12 10.52 -16.74
C ILE A 532 5.61 10.00 -18.09
N HIS A 533 4.69 9.56 -18.94
CA HIS A 533 4.97 9.02 -20.27
C HIS A 533 4.51 10.01 -21.34
N LEU A 534 5.38 10.35 -22.29
CA LEU A 534 5.02 11.00 -23.55
C LEU A 534 5.07 9.95 -24.68
N LYS A 535 3.95 9.76 -25.38
CA LYS A 535 3.83 8.88 -26.54
C LYS A 535 4.11 9.62 -27.86
N ASN A 536 4.44 8.87 -28.92
CA ASN A 536 4.72 9.40 -30.27
C ASN A 536 3.56 10.21 -30.92
N ASN A 537 2.33 10.06 -30.44
CA ASN A 537 1.16 10.85 -30.86
C ASN A 537 0.97 12.16 -30.05
N GLY A 538 1.93 12.51 -29.18
CA GLY A 538 1.83 13.66 -28.26
C GLY A 538 0.95 13.41 -27.02
N GLU A 539 0.38 12.21 -26.87
CA GLU A 539 -0.45 11.87 -25.71
C GLU A 539 0.43 11.68 -24.46
N ILE A 540 0.05 12.36 -23.38
CA ILE A 540 0.72 12.26 -22.08
C ILE A 540 -0.11 11.36 -21.16
N SER A 541 0.54 10.47 -20.43
CA SER A 541 -0.08 9.61 -19.42
C SER A 541 0.73 9.61 -18.13
N ILE A 542 0.05 9.71 -16.99
CA ILE A 542 0.67 9.83 -15.66
C ILE A 542 0.22 8.64 -14.82
N TYR A 543 1.17 7.88 -14.25
CA TYR A 543 0.90 6.69 -13.45
C TYR A 543 1.44 6.80 -12.03
N SER A 544 0.72 6.23 -11.08
CA SER A 544 1.15 6.14 -9.69
C SER A 544 2.26 5.10 -9.50
N ARG A 545 2.92 5.14 -8.34
CA ARG A 545 3.84 4.10 -7.84
C ARG A 545 3.30 2.66 -7.98
N ASN A 546 1.97 2.48 -7.96
CA ASN A 546 1.30 1.18 -8.05
C ASN A 546 0.75 0.88 -9.45
N GLN A 547 1.23 1.60 -10.48
CA GLN A 547 0.79 1.52 -11.88
C GLN A 547 -0.68 1.93 -12.09
N GLU A 548 -1.30 2.63 -11.14
CA GLU A 548 -2.66 3.17 -11.31
C GLU A 548 -2.62 4.40 -12.21
N ASN A 549 -3.59 4.55 -13.11
CA ASN A 549 -3.64 5.69 -14.03
C ASN A 549 -4.17 6.95 -13.31
N ASN A 550 -3.27 7.92 -13.14
CA ASN A 550 -3.49 9.23 -12.50
C ASN A 550 -3.65 10.36 -13.53
N THR A 551 -3.74 10.08 -14.83
CA THR A 551 -3.77 11.10 -15.89
C THR A 551 -4.89 12.13 -15.69
N SER A 552 -6.12 11.71 -15.33
CA SER A 552 -7.23 12.66 -15.06
C SER A 552 -7.19 13.35 -13.69
N LYS A 553 -6.17 13.11 -12.86
CA LYS A 553 -5.93 13.82 -11.58
C LYS A 553 -5.08 15.09 -11.75
N TYR A 554 -4.30 15.15 -12.84
CA TYR A 554 -3.25 16.15 -13.04
C TYR A 554 -3.31 16.82 -14.44
N PRO A 555 -4.45 17.41 -14.86
CA PRO A 555 -4.52 18.13 -16.14
C PRO A 555 -3.53 19.31 -16.20
N ASP A 556 -3.24 19.93 -15.06
CA ASP A 556 -2.25 20.99 -14.87
C ASP A 556 -0.81 20.52 -15.08
N ILE A 557 -0.47 19.25 -14.83
CA ILE A 557 0.85 18.72 -15.20
C ILE A 557 0.91 18.51 -16.72
N ILE A 558 -0.17 18.01 -17.32
CA ILE A 558 -0.28 17.73 -18.76
C ILE A 558 -0.21 19.02 -19.59
N ALA A 559 -1.01 20.03 -19.24
CA ALA A 559 -1.06 21.32 -19.94
C ALA A 559 0.29 22.07 -19.93
N ARG A 560 1.06 21.90 -18.83
CA ARG A 560 2.34 22.57 -18.58
C ARG A 560 3.56 21.73 -18.96
N PHE A 561 3.41 20.49 -19.42
CA PHE A 561 4.53 19.61 -19.81
C PHE A 561 5.38 20.20 -20.95
N LYS A 562 4.74 20.89 -21.89
CA LYS A 562 5.41 21.63 -22.97
C LYS A 562 6.37 22.73 -22.48
N ASN A 563 6.21 23.22 -21.24
CA ASN A 563 7.04 24.29 -20.68
C ASN A 563 8.44 23.76 -20.29
N THR A 564 8.55 22.49 -19.90
CA THR A 564 9.82 21.84 -19.52
C THR A 564 10.45 21.05 -20.67
N ARG A 565 9.65 20.45 -21.56
CA ARG A 565 10.11 19.49 -22.58
C ARG A 565 10.60 20.19 -23.86
N LYS A 566 11.91 20.09 -24.16
CA LYS A 566 12.51 20.61 -25.40
C LYS A 566 11.96 19.91 -26.65
N ASP A 567 12.02 20.60 -27.80
CA ASP A 567 11.36 20.16 -29.05
C ASP A 567 11.92 18.86 -29.64
N ASN A 568 13.17 18.53 -29.34
CA ASN A 568 13.82 17.29 -29.75
C ASN A 568 13.37 16.04 -28.97
N VAL A 569 12.46 16.16 -27.98
CA VAL A 569 11.87 15.01 -27.26
C VAL A 569 10.59 14.56 -27.97
N THR A 570 10.69 13.48 -28.77
CA THR A 570 9.55 12.89 -29.49
C THR A 570 8.71 11.98 -28.60
N ASN A 571 9.36 11.28 -27.66
CA ASN A 571 8.75 10.41 -26.66
C ASN A 571 9.69 10.27 -25.46
N CYS A 572 9.14 10.00 -24.28
CA CYS A 572 9.94 9.79 -23.07
C CYS A 572 9.16 9.06 -21.96
N ILE A 573 9.89 8.58 -20.96
CA ILE A 573 9.35 8.13 -19.66
C ILE A 573 10.20 8.77 -18.56
N LEU A 574 9.57 9.64 -17.75
CA LEU A 574 10.17 10.30 -16.58
C LEU A 574 9.73 9.63 -15.29
N ASP A 575 10.59 9.69 -14.28
CA ASP A 575 10.28 9.32 -12.89
C ASP A 575 10.38 10.59 -12.02
N CYS A 576 9.25 11.00 -11.44
CA CYS A 576 9.11 12.28 -10.74
C CYS A 576 8.34 12.11 -9.43
N GLU A 577 8.46 13.09 -8.52
CA GLU A 577 7.52 13.27 -7.41
C GLU A 577 6.66 14.51 -7.67
N SER A 578 5.33 14.36 -7.64
CA SER A 578 4.39 15.49 -7.66
C SER A 578 4.19 15.98 -6.22
N VAL A 579 4.56 17.24 -5.94
CA VAL A 579 4.56 17.82 -4.59
C VAL A 579 3.64 19.04 -4.56
N ALA A 580 2.88 19.23 -3.48
CA ALA A 580 2.08 20.45 -3.32
C ALA A 580 3.01 21.67 -3.19
N TRP A 581 2.65 22.77 -3.85
CA TRP A 581 3.51 23.93 -3.99
C TRP A 581 2.76 25.23 -3.71
N ASP A 582 3.36 26.09 -2.91
CA ASP A 582 2.91 27.45 -2.67
C ASP A 582 3.49 28.39 -3.74
N LYS A 583 2.64 29.06 -4.51
CA LYS A 583 3.08 30.00 -5.56
C LYS A 583 3.46 31.38 -5.03
N GLU A 584 2.99 31.75 -3.84
CA GLU A 584 3.22 33.06 -3.24
C GLU A 584 4.53 33.01 -2.45
N ASN A 585 4.62 32.11 -1.46
CA ASN A 585 5.84 31.93 -0.64
C ASN A 585 6.90 31.01 -1.30
N LYS A 586 6.67 30.54 -2.53
CA LYS A 586 7.60 29.74 -3.34
C LYS A 586 8.18 28.50 -2.61
N GLN A 587 7.34 27.81 -1.84
CA GLN A 587 7.75 26.71 -0.96
C GLN A 587 7.00 25.39 -1.19
N ILE A 588 7.57 24.30 -0.67
CA ILE A 588 6.95 22.97 -0.62
C ILE A 588 5.89 22.93 0.48
N LEU A 589 4.68 22.47 0.14
CA LEU A 589 3.58 22.27 1.08
C LEU A 589 3.46 20.78 1.47
N PRO A 590 3.09 20.46 2.73
CA PRO A 590 2.99 19.08 3.22
C PRO A 590 2.06 18.16 2.41
N PHE A 591 2.35 16.85 2.43
CA PHE A 591 1.54 15.82 1.76
C PHE A 591 0.05 15.85 2.14
N GLN A 592 -0.32 16.26 3.37
CA GLN A 592 -1.73 16.45 3.73
C GLN A 592 -2.44 17.41 2.78
N VAL A 593 -1.80 18.51 2.37
CA VAL A 593 -2.36 19.49 1.43
C VAL A 593 -2.52 18.86 0.04
N LEU A 594 -1.51 18.14 -0.46
CA LEU A 594 -1.57 17.39 -1.71
C LEU A 594 -2.74 16.39 -1.73
N SER A 595 -2.96 15.69 -0.61
CA SER A 595 -3.99 14.65 -0.47
C SER A 595 -5.43 15.17 -0.58
N THR A 596 -5.65 16.49 -0.46
CA THR A 596 -6.95 17.14 -0.67
C THR A 596 -7.33 17.28 -2.15
N ARG A 597 -6.37 17.13 -3.09
CA ARG A 597 -6.68 17.21 -4.53
C ARG A 597 -7.67 16.13 -4.96
N LYS A 598 -8.61 16.51 -5.83
CA LYS A 598 -9.61 15.61 -6.42
C LYS A 598 -8.93 14.40 -7.04
N ARG A 599 -9.29 13.19 -6.61
CA ARG A 599 -8.53 11.96 -6.94
C ARG A 599 -8.67 11.48 -8.39
N LYS A 600 -9.74 11.88 -9.09
CA LYS A 600 -10.00 11.59 -10.50
C LYS A 600 -10.78 12.74 -11.13
N ASP A 601 -10.62 12.87 -12.44
CA ASP A 601 -11.43 13.70 -13.32
C ASP A 601 -11.47 15.17 -12.85
N ALA A 602 -10.30 15.70 -12.49
CA ALA A 602 -10.07 17.10 -12.21
C ALA A 602 -10.19 17.92 -13.49
N ASN A 603 -10.85 19.07 -13.39
CA ASN A 603 -10.79 20.14 -14.38
C ASN A 603 -9.70 21.12 -13.94
N GLU A 604 -8.94 21.70 -14.87
CA GLU A 604 -7.83 22.61 -14.55
C GLU A 604 -8.29 23.85 -13.79
N ALA A 605 -9.46 24.39 -14.14
CA ALA A 605 -10.09 25.53 -13.46
C ALA A 605 -10.52 25.27 -12.00
N ASP A 606 -10.66 24.00 -11.58
CA ASP A 606 -11.05 23.63 -10.21
C ASP A 606 -9.85 23.45 -9.26
N ILE A 607 -8.61 23.62 -9.75
CA ILE A 607 -7.39 23.27 -9.00
C ILE A 607 -7.00 24.37 -8.01
N LYS A 608 -7.42 24.16 -6.76
CA LYS A 608 -6.98 24.98 -5.62
C LYS A 608 -5.52 24.71 -5.24
N VAL A 609 -5.18 23.44 -4.97
CA VAL A 609 -3.83 23.03 -4.58
C VAL A 609 -2.94 22.86 -5.81
N GLN A 610 -2.05 23.83 -6.01
CA GLN A 610 -1.03 23.82 -7.06
C GLN A 610 0.04 22.76 -6.76
N VAL A 611 0.72 22.27 -7.81
CA VAL A 611 1.83 21.32 -7.68
C VAL A 611 3.03 21.74 -8.52
N CYS A 612 4.22 21.44 -7.97
CA CYS A 612 5.50 21.43 -8.65
C CYS A 612 5.95 19.98 -8.82
N VAL A 613 6.53 19.65 -9.97
CA VAL A 613 6.99 18.30 -10.31
C VAL A 613 8.51 18.25 -10.19
N PHE A 614 9.00 17.40 -9.30
CA PHE A 614 10.43 17.20 -9.07
C PHE A 614 10.91 15.95 -9.83
N MET A 615 11.63 16.18 -10.92
CA MET A 615 12.16 15.15 -11.83
C MET A 615 13.44 14.54 -11.25
N PHE A 616 13.49 13.21 -11.09
CA PHE A 616 14.62 12.53 -10.45
C PHE A 616 15.20 11.35 -11.24
N ASP A 617 14.56 10.90 -12.33
CA ASP A 617 15.14 9.95 -13.28
C ASP A 617 14.48 10.04 -14.68
N LEU A 618 15.19 9.54 -15.70
CA LEU A 618 14.72 9.44 -17.09
C LEU A 618 14.96 8.01 -17.58
N LEU A 619 13.89 7.32 -17.92
CA LEU A 619 13.86 5.86 -18.10
C LEU A 619 13.81 5.45 -19.59
N TYR A 620 13.33 6.35 -20.44
CA TYR A 620 13.17 6.16 -21.87
C TYR A 620 13.21 7.53 -22.57
N LEU A 621 13.83 7.63 -23.74
CA LEU A 621 13.93 8.86 -24.52
C LEU A 621 14.06 8.53 -26.02
N ASN A 622 13.27 9.17 -26.88
CA ASN A 622 13.41 9.13 -28.34
C ASN A 622 13.55 7.71 -28.94
N ASN A 623 12.73 6.78 -28.46
CA ASN A 623 12.71 5.34 -28.79
C ASN A 623 13.83 4.49 -28.17
N GLU A 624 14.74 5.07 -27.38
CA GLU A 624 15.78 4.35 -26.63
C GLU A 624 15.35 4.08 -25.18
N SER A 625 15.58 2.84 -24.71
CA SER A 625 15.46 2.48 -23.29
C SER A 625 16.73 2.85 -22.53
N LEU A 626 16.60 3.61 -21.45
CA LEU A 626 17.73 4.08 -20.66
C LEU A 626 17.95 3.23 -19.38
N VAL A 627 17.07 2.28 -19.06
CA VAL A 627 17.08 1.55 -17.78
C VAL A 627 18.39 0.80 -17.49
N GLN A 628 19.10 0.38 -18.54
CA GLN A 628 20.41 -0.30 -18.45
C GLN A 628 21.61 0.66 -18.42
N LYS A 629 21.42 1.97 -18.62
CA LYS A 629 22.49 2.97 -18.53
C LYS A 629 22.74 3.39 -17.07
N PRO A 630 23.99 3.74 -16.68
CA PRO A 630 24.29 4.33 -15.37
C PRO A 630 23.44 5.55 -15.03
N PHE A 631 23.13 5.77 -13.75
CA PHE A 631 22.29 6.90 -13.33
C PHE A 631 22.89 8.26 -13.69
N LEU A 632 24.23 8.39 -13.71
CA LEU A 632 24.90 9.60 -14.17
C LEU A 632 24.48 10.00 -15.59
N GLU A 633 24.45 9.05 -16.54
CA GLU A 633 24.03 9.29 -17.93
C GLU A 633 22.53 9.63 -18.01
N ARG A 634 21.67 8.90 -17.28
CA ARG A 634 20.22 9.19 -17.24
C ARG A 634 19.94 10.60 -16.69
N ARG A 635 20.66 11.01 -15.64
CA ARG A 635 20.57 12.34 -15.02
C ARG A 635 21.17 13.44 -15.90
N GLN A 636 22.18 13.14 -16.71
CA GLN A 636 22.71 14.07 -17.72
C GLN A 636 21.70 14.28 -18.85
N LEU A 637 21.16 13.21 -19.44
CA LEU A 637 20.10 13.29 -20.47
C LEU A 637 18.85 14.01 -19.94
N LEU A 638 18.47 13.78 -18.68
CA LEU A 638 17.38 14.52 -18.02
C LEU A 638 17.64 16.04 -18.01
N LYS A 639 18.86 16.47 -17.63
CA LYS A 639 19.25 17.90 -17.61
C LYS A 639 19.51 18.47 -19.02
N GLU A 640 19.80 17.63 -20.01
CA GLU A 640 19.99 18.04 -21.41
C GLU A 640 18.66 18.24 -22.16
N TYR A 641 17.67 17.37 -21.97
CA TYR A 641 16.43 17.36 -22.76
C TYR A 641 15.24 18.09 -22.10
N PHE A 642 15.36 18.46 -20.82
CA PHE A 642 14.33 19.18 -20.07
C PHE A 642 14.88 20.49 -19.48
N VAL A 643 13.99 21.40 -19.05
CA VAL A 643 14.34 22.65 -18.36
C VAL A 643 13.50 22.85 -17.11
N GLU A 644 14.06 23.56 -16.12
CA GLU A 644 13.30 23.97 -14.94
C GLU A 644 12.38 25.15 -15.23
N VAL A 645 11.24 25.19 -14.56
CA VAL A 645 10.23 26.25 -14.61
C VAL A 645 9.76 26.47 -13.18
N GLU A 646 9.99 27.68 -12.64
CA GLU A 646 9.81 27.94 -11.20
C GLU A 646 8.37 27.66 -10.74
N GLY A 647 8.22 26.80 -9.72
CA GLY A 647 6.92 26.39 -9.17
C GLY A 647 6.11 25.42 -10.05
N GLU A 648 6.68 24.93 -11.15
CA GLU A 648 6.03 23.96 -12.05
C GLU A 648 6.88 22.70 -12.24
N TRP A 649 8.16 22.87 -12.55
CA TRP A 649 9.10 21.82 -12.92
C TRP A 649 10.48 22.11 -12.34
N LYS A 650 11.02 21.20 -11.54
CA LYS A 650 12.41 21.26 -11.04
C LYS A 650 13.07 19.89 -11.17
N PHE A 651 14.38 19.85 -11.23
CA PHE A 651 15.13 18.62 -10.94
C PHE A 651 15.17 18.40 -9.42
N ALA A 652 15.42 17.16 -8.98
CA ALA A 652 15.65 16.91 -7.56
C ALA A 652 16.90 17.67 -7.07
N THR A 653 16.77 18.41 -5.96
CA THR A 653 17.89 19.03 -5.24
C THR A 653 18.89 17.92 -4.89
N ASN A 654 20.14 18.05 -5.34
CA ASN A 654 21.12 16.97 -5.38
C ASN A 654 22.52 17.43 -4.94
N LEU A 655 23.22 16.57 -4.21
CA LEU A 655 24.58 16.75 -3.72
C LEU A 655 25.41 15.49 -4.03
N ASP A 656 26.41 15.64 -4.90
CA ASP A 656 27.37 14.58 -5.21
C ASP A 656 28.56 14.70 -4.24
N THR A 657 28.65 13.79 -3.27
CA THR A 657 29.66 13.82 -2.19
C THR A 657 30.16 12.42 -1.81
N SER A 658 31.22 12.37 -1.01
CA SER A 658 31.74 11.17 -0.36
C SER A 658 32.08 11.37 1.13
N LYS A 659 31.60 12.45 1.78
CA LYS A 659 31.89 12.77 3.19
C LYS A 659 30.66 12.55 4.08
N ILE A 660 30.87 12.24 5.37
CA ILE A 660 29.79 12.09 6.36
C ILE A 660 29.10 13.43 6.63
N GLU A 661 29.91 14.46 6.93
CA GLU A 661 29.47 15.80 7.36
C GLU A 661 28.53 16.42 6.33
N GLU A 662 28.96 16.49 5.06
CA GLU A 662 28.16 17.02 3.95
C GLU A 662 26.83 16.27 3.73
N VAL A 663 26.75 14.97 4.06
CA VAL A 663 25.49 14.19 3.99
C VAL A 663 24.58 14.48 5.19
N GLN A 664 25.14 14.74 6.37
CA GLN A 664 24.38 15.13 7.56
C GLN A 664 23.81 16.55 7.41
N ASP A 665 24.62 17.52 6.98
CA ASP A 665 24.20 18.90 6.74
C ASP A 665 23.06 18.95 5.70
N PHE A 666 23.23 18.22 4.58
CA PHE A 666 22.22 18.14 3.52
C PHE A 666 20.96 17.37 3.93
N LEU A 667 21.07 16.42 4.87
CA LEU A 667 19.89 15.78 5.48
C LEU A 667 19.09 16.80 6.30
N GLU A 668 19.75 17.62 7.10
CA GLU A 668 19.07 18.67 7.87
C GLU A 668 18.50 19.78 6.98
N GLU A 669 19.21 20.16 5.92
CA GLU A 669 18.72 21.08 4.88
C GLU A 669 17.42 20.54 4.25
N SER A 670 17.38 19.26 3.88
CA SER A 670 16.18 18.64 3.29
C SER A 670 14.98 18.64 4.24
N VAL A 671 15.20 18.45 5.55
CA VAL A 671 14.12 18.48 6.56
C VAL A 671 13.62 19.90 6.79
N LYS A 672 14.52 20.89 6.82
CA LYS A 672 14.16 22.33 6.86
C LYS A 672 13.37 22.72 5.60
N GLY A 673 13.72 22.15 4.44
CA GLY A 673 13.00 22.25 3.16
C GLY A 673 11.74 21.39 3.03
N ASN A 674 11.05 21.06 4.13
CA ASN A 674 9.79 20.30 4.17
C ASN A 674 9.84 18.89 3.52
N CYS A 675 11.00 18.25 3.40
CA CYS A 675 11.15 16.89 2.85
C CYS A 675 11.30 15.81 3.94
N GLU A 676 11.10 14.53 3.60
CA GLU A 676 11.18 13.40 4.56
C GLU A 676 12.63 13.04 4.98
N GLY A 677 13.65 13.64 4.37
CA GLY A 677 15.05 13.26 4.47
C GLY A 677 15.71 13.12 3.09
N LEU A 678 16.59 12.13 2.90
CA LEU A 678 17.38 11.92 1.68
C LEU A 678 17.12 10.57 0.97
N MET A 679 17.23 10.59 -0.35
CA MET A 679 17.46 9.43 -1.21
C MET A 679 18.95 9.39 -1.57
N VAL A 680 19.63 8.26 -1.37
CA VAL A 680 21.04 8.12 -1.76
C VAL A 680 21.17 7.11 -2.88
N LYS A 681 21.78 7.49 -4.01
CA LYS A 681 21.84 6.70 -5.24
C LYS A 681 23.29 6.53 -5.73
N THR A 682 23.68 5.33 -6.16
CA THR A 682 24.89 5.12 -6.95
C THR A 682 24.84 5.88 -8.29
N LEU A 683 25.99 6.41 -8.74
CA LEU A 683 26.07 7.23 -9.97
C LEU A 683 26.59 6.45 -11.20
N GLU A 684 27.69 5.71 -11.05
CA GLU A 684 28.43 5.09 -12.15
C GLU A 684 28.35 3.56 -12.10
N LYS A 685 29.01 2.95 -11.11
CA LYS A 685 28.97 1.51 -10.85
C LYS A 685 27.69 1.15 -10.08
N GLU A 686 27.11 -0.02 -10.37
CA GLU A 686 25.87 -0.51 -9.74
C GLU A 686 24.70 0.49 -9.81
N ALA A 687 24.65 1.30 -10.89
CA ALA A 687 23.77 2.48 -11.02
C ALA A 687 22.65 2.35 -12.06
N THR A 688 22.43 1.16 -12.62
CA THR A 688 21.30 0.85 -13.51
C THR A 688 19.95 1.04 -12.81
N TYR A 689 18.88 1.31 -13.55
CA TYR A 689 17.53 1.40 -12.97
C TYR A 689 16.98 -0.01 -12.72
N GLU A 690 17.04 -0.48 -11.48
CA GLU A 690 16.63 -1.83 -11.11
C GLU A 690 15.12 -1.95 -10.87
N ILE A 691 14.40 -2.03 -11.99
CA ILE A 691 12.94 -2.17 -12.11
C ILE A 691 12.40 -3.21 -11.10
N ALA A 692 11.38 -2.82 -10.33
CA ALA A 692 10.75 -3.56 -9.22
C ALA A 692 11.65 -4.03 -8.06
N LYS A 693 12.98 -3.87 -8.10
CA LYS A 693 13.86 -4.31 -7.00
C LYS A 693 13.86 -3.30 -5.86
N ARG A 694 14.03 -3.83 -4.64
CA ARG A 694 14.54 -3.07 -3.48
C ARG A 694 15.98 -3.48 -3.24
N SER A 695 16.88 -3.04 -4.12
CA SER A 695 18.32 -3.26 -3.95
C SER A 695 18.91 -2.28 -2.93
N ARG A 696 20.20 -2.46 -2.61
CA ARG A 696 20.98 -1.52 -1.81
C ARG A 696 21.67 -0.44 -2.67
N ASN A 697 21.15 -0.16 -3.87
CA ASN A 697 21.73 0.79 -4.82
C ASN A 697 21.01 2.15 -4.76
N TRP A 698 19.72 2.13 -4.37
CA TRP A 698 19.03 3.28 -3.81
C TRP A 698 18.77 3.02 -2.32
N LEU A 699 19.25 3.93 -1.47
CA LEU A 699 18.94 3.97 -0.04
C LEU A 699 17.99 5.13 0.24
N LYS A 700 17.24 5.04 1.34
CA LYS A 700 16.46 6.16 1.90
C LYS A 700 16.82 6.36 3.36
N LEU A 701 17.39 7.53 3.64
CA LEU A 701 17.78 7.99 4.96
C LEU A 701 16.73 8.99 5.44
N LYS A 702 16.15 8.75 6.62
CA LYS A 702 15.10 9.59 7.19
C LYS A 702 15.42 9.96 8.63
N LYS A 703 14.93 11.12 9.08
CA LYS A 703 15.01 11.53 10.50
C LYS A 703 14.37 10.50 11.44
N ASP A 704 13.25 9.86 11.07
CA ASP A 704 12.61 8.81 11.90
C ASP A 704 13.39 7.49 11.99
N TYR A 705 14.40 7.27 11.14
CA TYR A 705 15.22 6.04 11.13
C TYR A 705 16.52 6.18 11.93
N LEU A 706 16.91 7.40 12.29
CA LEU A 706 18.04 7.65 13.17
C LEU A 706 17.65 7.23 14.61
N ASP A 707 18.51 6.43 15.25
CA ASP A 707 18.31 6.03 16.65
C ASP A 707 18.57 7.24 17.58
N GLY A 708 17.70 7.45 18.58
CA GLY A 708 17.71 8.66 19.43
C GLY A 708 17.10 9.92 18.81
N MET A 709 16.56 9.86 17.59
CA MET A 709 16.02 11.01 16.85
C MET A 709 14.62 10.74 16.30
N GLY A 710 13.73 11.75 16.34
CA GLY A 710 12.34 11.66 15.90
C GLY A 710 11.38 11.22 17.02
N ASP A 711 10.18 11.80 17.02
CA ASP A 711 9.33 11.86 18.21
C ASP A 711 8.72 10.51 18.62
N THR A 712 8.89 10.16 19.89
CA THR A 712 8.21 9.07 20.59
C THR A 712 7.14 9.62 21.52
N LEU A 713 6.03 8.90 21.62
CA LEU A 713 4.91 9.23 22.48
C LEU A 713 4.54 8.03 23.34
N ASP A 714 4.31 8.28 24.63
CA ASP A 714 3.86 7.29 25.59
C ASP A 714 2.33 7.33 25.64
N LEU A 715 1.65 6.32 25.09
CA LEU A 715 0.20 6.36 24.86
C LEU A 715 -0.53 5.22 25.58
N VAL A 716 -1.71 5.52 26.11
CA VAL A 716 -2.57 4.57 26.83
C VAL A 716 -3.36 3.72 25.84
N VAL A 717 -3.39 2.41 26.06
CA VAL A 717 -4.26 1.50 25.29
C VAL A 717 -5.67 1.53 25.87
N ILE A 718 -6.67 1.92 25.07
CA ILE A 718 -8.07 2.04 25.52
C ILE A 718 -9.05 1.06 24.82
N GLY A 719 -8.60 0.34 23.79
CA GLY A 719 -9.42 -0.67 23.12
C GLY A 719 -8.68 -1.44 22.02
N GLY A 720 -9.31 -2.51 21.53
CA GLY A 720 -8.74 -3.43 20.55
C GLY A 720 -9.71 -3.80 19.41
N TYR A 721 -9.14 -4.04 18.24
CA TYR A 721 -9.86 -4.50 17.05
C TYR A 721 -9.54 -5.97 16.79
N ILE A 722 -10.54 -6.80 16.51
CA ILE A 722 -10.37 -8.24 16.30
C ILE A 722 -9.58 -8.48 15.01
N GLY A 723 -8.54 -9.32 15.11
CA GLY A 723 -7.68 -9.66 13.98
C GLY A 723 -8.40 -10.48 12.92
N LYS A 724 -7.98 -10.29 11.66
CA LYS A 724 -8.57 -10.96 10.49
C LYS A 724 -7.48 -11.63 9.66
N GLY A 725 -7.73 -12.83 9.16
CA GLY A 725 -6.73 -13.62 8.44
C GLY A 725 -5.67 -14.17 9.40
N LYS A 726 -4.39 -13.91 9.15
CA LYS A 726 -3.28 -14.38 10.03
C LYS A 726 -3.38 -13.95 11.49
N ARG A 727 -4.16 -12.91 11.82
CA ARG A 727 -4.38 -12.44 13.20
C ARG A 727 -5.72 -12.89 13.80
N THR A 728 -6.52 -13.73 13.14
CA THR A 728 -7.77 -14.26 13.71
C THR A 728 -7.50 -14.93 15.07
N GLY A 729 -8.31 -14.63 16.10
CA GLY A 729 -8.11 -15.09 17.49
C GLY A 729 -7.27 -14.15 18.38
N THR A 730 -6.50 -13.25 17.77
CA THR A 730 -5.73 -12.17 18.41
C THR A 730 -6.32 -10.79 18.07
N TYR A 731 -5.85 -9.73 18.73
CA TYR A 731 -6.15 -8.38 18.28
C TYR A 731 -5.32 -8.03 17.04
N GLY A 732 -6.01 -7.56 16.00
CA GLY A 732 -5.41 -7.11 14.74
C GLY A 732 -4.75 -5.73 14.85
N GLY A 733 -5.16 -4.95 15.83
CA GLY A 733 -4.67 -3.62 16.15
C GLY A 733 -5.38 -3.05 17.38
N PHE A 734 -4.96 -1.86 17.80
CA PHE A 734 -5.35 -1.24 19.07
C PHE A 734 -5.69 0.24 18.88
N LEU A 735 -6.53 0.79 19.75
CA LEU A 735 -6.86 2.22 19.84
C LEU A 735 -6.06 2.84 21.00
N LEU A 736 -5.28 3.87 20.70
CA LEU A 736 -4.40 4.53 21.65
C LEU A 736 -4.81 5.98 21.91
N ALA A 737 -4.58 6.46 23.13
CA ALA A 737 -4.92 7.80 23.61
C ALA A 737 -3.75 8.52 24.29
N CYS A 738 -3.75 9.85 24.19
CA CYS A 738 -2.99 10.74 25.08
C CYS A 738 -3.86 11.11 26.29
N TYR A 739 -3.24 11.63 27.35
CA TYR A 739 -3.97 12.09 28.54
C TYR A 739 -4.19 13.60 28.53
N ASP A 740 -5.42 14.06 28.73
CA ASP A 740 -5.72 15.48 28.91
C ASP A 740 -5.87 15.79 30.41
N LYS A 741 -4.93 16.59 30.92
CA LYS A 741 -4.86 16.98 32.34
C LYS A 741 -5.85 18.08 32.72
N GLU A 742 -6.47 18.77 31.77
CA GLU A 742 -7.44 19.83 32.06
C GLU A 742 -8.86 19.28 32.27
N ASN A 743 -9.21 18.21 31.54
CA ASN A 743 -10.52 17.56 31.63
C ASN A 743 -10.50 16.20 32.35
N GLU A 744 -9.31 15.67 32.69
CA GLU A 744 -9.08 14.31 33.23
C GLU A 744 -9.54 13.19 32.27
N GLU A 745 -9.22 13.35 30.97
CA GLU A 745 -9.78 12.53 29.88
C GLU A 745 -8.71 11.84 29.02
N TYR A 746 -9.01 10.61 28.57
CA TYR A 746 -8.18 9.90 27.59
C TYR A 746 -8.67 10.18 26.17
N GLN A 747 -7.92 11.02 25.46
CA GLN A 747 -8.26 11.49 24.12
C GLN A 747 -7.58 10.62 23.06
N SER A 748 -8.38 9.95 22.22
CA SER A 748 -7.85 9.06 21.19
C SER A 748 -6.98 9.80 20.18
N LEU A 749 -5.75 9.28 19.96
CA LEU A 749 -4.73 9.87 19.11
C LEU A 749 -4.49 9.03 17.85
N CYS A 750 -4.48 7.70 17.92
CA CYS A 750 -4.27 6.86 16.74
C CYS A 750 -4.81 5.43 16.88
N LYS A 751 -4.90 4.74 15.74
CA LYS A 751 -5.00 3.28 15.65
C LYS A 751 -3.64 2.70 15.26
N ILE A 752 -3.22 1.63 15.91
CA ILE A 752 -1.94 0.96 15.65
C ILE A 752 -2.12 -0.53 15.32
N GLY A 753 -1.24 -1.08 14.48
CA GLY A 753 -1.20 -2.51 14.14
C GLY A 753 0.18 -3.00 13.70
N THR A 754 1.22 -2.22 14.00
CA THR A 754 2.57 -2.29 13.45
C THR A 754 3.61 -2.01 14.55
N GLY A 755 4.76 -2.67 14.47
CA GLY A 755 5.81 -2.66 15.51
C GLY A 755 5.90 -3.99 16.27
N PHE A 756 4.75 -4.57 16.61
CA PHE A 756 4.63 -5.86 17.31
C PHE A 756 5.24 -7.05 16.53
N SER A 757 5.92 -7.95 17.24
CA SER A 757 6.14 -9.33 16.82
C SER A 757 4.85 -10.17 16.93
N GLU A 758 4.88 -11.42 16.44
CA GLU A 758 3.73 -12.34 16.62
C GLU A 758 3.57 -12.77 18.09
N GLU A 759 4.65 -12.80 18.88
CA GLU A 759 4.58 -13.04 20.33
C GLU A 759 3.93 -11.88 21.07
N ASP A 760 4.28 -10.63 20.75
CA ASP A 760 3.73 -9.45 21.44
C ASP A 760 2.22 -9.36 21.22
N LEU A 761 1.77 -9.64 19.99
CA LEU A 761 0.34 -9.72 19.68
C LEU A 761 -0.37 -10.79 20.52
N GLN A 762 0.27 -11.92 20.82
CA GLN A 762 -0.29 -12.95 21.71
C GLN A 762 -0.31 -12.48 23.17
N LYS A 763 0.82 -11.96 23.67
CA LYS A 763 0.98 -11.44 25.06
C LYS A 763 -0.04 -10.33 25.35
N HIS A 764 -0.12 -9.30 24.50
CA HIS A 764 -1.11 -8.22 24.63
C HIS A 764 -2.55 -8.72 24.43
N THR A 765 -2.79 -9.70 23.55
CA THR A 765 -4.12 -10.31 23.40
C THR A 765 -4.59 -11.00 24.67
N GLN A 766 -3.71 -11.73 25.35
CA GLN A 766 -4.06 -12.39 26.62
C GLN A 766 -4.31 -11.34 27.71
N PHE A 767 -3.35 -10.43 27.92
CA PHE A 767 -3.44 -9.36 28.90
C PHE A 767 -4.73 -8.52 28.77
N PHE A 768 -5.06 -8.05 27.56
CA PHE A 768 -6.27 -7.25 27.34
C PHE A 768 -7.58 -8.06 27.25
N LYS A 769 -7.53 -9.41 27.23
CA LYS A 769 -8.74 -10.23 27.44
C LYS A 769 -9.13 -10.31 28.91
N GLU A 770 -8.18 -10.12 29.83
CA GLU A 770 -8.41 -10.09 31.28
C GLU A 770 -8.90 -8.70 31.75
N HIS A 771 -8.62 -7.64 30.97
CA HIS A 771 -8.94 -6.23 31.28
C HIS A 771 -10.06 -5.65 30.39
N LEU A 772 -11.03 -6.47 30.00
CA LEU A 772 -12.18 -6.08 29.16
C LEU A 772 -13.23 -5.25 29.93
N ILE A 773 -13.74 -4.19 29.30
CA ILE A 773 -14.93 -3.47 29.76
C ILE A 773 -16.05 -3.54 28.71
N SER A 774 -17.31 -3.49 29.16
CA SER A 774 -18.48 -3.70 28.30
C SER A 774 -18.84 -2.49 27.43
N GLN A 775 -18.43 -1.29 27.83
CA GLN A 775 -18.70 0.00 27.17
C GLN A 775 -17.54 0.96 27.46
N SER A 776 -17.34 1.96 26.61
CA SER A 776 -16.38 3.05 26.82
C SER A 776 -16.61 3.78 28.15
N LYS A 777 -15.54 4.13 28.86
CA LYS A 777 -15.60 5.03 30.04
C LYS A 777 -16.12 6.41 29.63
N SER A 778 -16.81 7.11 30.54
CA SER A 778 -17.34 8.45 30.31
C SER A 778 -16.27 9.51 29.99
N TYR A 779 -15.04 9.28 30.45
CA TYR A 779 -13.84 10.10 30.23
C TYR A 779 -13.00 9.66 29.01
N TYR A 780 -13.51 8.77 28.15
CA TYR A 780 -12.88 8.47 26.86
C TYR A 780 -13.41 9.43 25.78
N ARG A 781 -12.51 10.01 24.98
CA ARG A 781 -12.86 10.89 23.84
C ARG A 781 -12.38 10.30 22.52
N PHE A 782 -13.34 9.85 21.74
CA PHE A 782 -13.13 9.18 20.46
C PHE A 782 -14.28 9.51 19.50
N ASP A 783 -14.07 9.24 18.22
CA ASP A 783 -15.12 9.30 17.21
C ASP A 783 -15.72 7.91 16.95
N SER A 784 -17.04 7.82 16.74
CA SER A 784 -17.73 6.54 16.55
C SER A 784 -17.25 5.76 15.32
N SER A 785 -16.68 6.43 14.31
CA SER A 785 -16.00 5.75 13.18
C SER A 785 -14.78 4.92 13.61
N HIS A 786 -14.26 5.16 14.81
CA HIS A 786 -13.08 4.53 15.40
C HIS A 786 -13.42 3.64 16.61
N GLU A 787 -14.70 3.38 16.89
CA GLU A 787 -15.13 2.45 17.95
C GLU A 787 -14.44 1.07 17.81
N PRO A 788 -13.78 0.55 18.86
CA PRO A 788 -13.11 -0.75 18.86
C PRO A 788 -14.11 -1.91 18.97
N ASP A 789 -13.68 -3.11 18.54
CA ASP A 789 -14.49 -4.32 18.72
C ASP A 789 -14.63 -4.67 20.22
N HIS A 790 -13.57 -4.39 21.02
CA HIS A 790 -13.57 -4.51 22.48
C HIS A 790 -12.96 -3.26 23.14
N TRP A 791 -13.54 -2.81 24.25
CA TRP A 791 -13.01 -1.75 25.12
C TRP A 791 -12.17 -2.35 26.25
N PHE A 792 -11.14 -1.61 26.71
CA PHE A 792 -10.26 -2.04 27.82
C PHE A 792 -10.27 -1.04 28.98
N GLU A 793 -9.82 -1.47 30.17
CA GLU A 793 -9.41 -0.53 31.23
C GLU A 793 -8.11 0.21 30.85
N PRO A 794 -7.93 1.48 31.26
CA PRO A 794 -6.71 2.24 31.02
C PRO A 794 -5.63 1.80 32.02
N ILE A 795 -4.94 0.70 31.71
CA ILE A 795 -3.99 0.03 32.63
C ILE A 795 -2.56 -0.11 32.10
N GLN A 796 -2.32 0.14 30.80
CA GLN A 796 -1.00 -0.03 30.19
C GLN A 796 -0.67 1.08 29.19
N VAL A 797 0.56 1.58 29.31
CA VAL A 797 1.16 2.62 28.46
C VAL A 797 2.16 1.97 27.50
N TRP A 798 2.16 2.38 26.23
CA TRP A 798 3.11 1.92 25.21
C TRP A 798 3.92 3.07 24.64
N GLU A 799 5.21 2.84 24.42
CA GLU A 799 6.10 3.75 23.70
C GLU A 799 5.90 3.55 22.19
N ILE A 800 5.43 4.60 21.51
CA ILE A 800 5.11 4.60 20.09
C ILE A 800 6.01 5.60 19.37
N LYS A 801 6.77 5.16 18.36
CA LYS A 801 7.48 6.08 17.45
C LYS A 801 6.59 6.41 16.24
N CYS A 802 6.61 7.66 15.82
CA CYS A 802 5.92 8.14 14.61
C CYS A 802 6.91 8.75 13.60
N ALA A 803 6.38 9.17 12.44
CA ALA A 803 7.15 9.95 11.47
C ALA A 803 6.87 11.46 11.60
N ASP A 804 5.59 11.83 11.67
CA ASP A 804 5.07 13.20 11.74
C ASP A 804 3.79 13.21 12.61
N LEU A 805 3.40 14.37 13.12
CA LEU A 805 2.08 14.64 13.72
C LEU A 805 1.21 15.43 12.73
N SER A 806 -0.10 15.14 12.69
CA SER A 806 -0.99 15.58 11.62
C SER A 806 -2.39 15.93 12.13
N LEU A 807 -3.05 16.94 11.55
CA LEU A 807 -4.44 17.26 11.90
C LEU A 807 -5.40 16.15 11.44
N SER A 808 -6.36 15.81 12.29
CA SER A 808 -7.26 14.67 12.16
C SER A 808 -8.72 15.06 12.38
N PRO A 809 -9.63 14.77 11.42
CA PRO A 809 -11.06 15.03 11.56
C PRO A 809 -11.80 14.00 12.44
N VAL A 810 -11.10 12.98 12.97
CA VAL A 810 -11.69 11.82 13.67
C VAL A 810 -11.00 11.49 15.00
N HIS A 811 -9.71 11.81 15.16
CA HIS A 811 -9.05 11.71 16.45
C HIS A 811 -9.30 12.98 17.27
N ARG A 812 -9.29 12.84 18.59
CA ARG A 812 -9.77 13.86 19.53
C ARG A 812 -8.66 14.40 20.45
N ALA A 813 -7.46 13.83 20.38
CA ALA A 813 -6.26 14.35 21.03
C ALA A 813 -6.01 15.82 20.66
N ALA A 814 -5.83 16.68 21.66
CA ALA A 814 -5.51 18.11 21.51
C ALA A 814 -6.54 18.93 20.68
N ILE A 815 -7.78 18.45 20.56
CA ILE A 815 -8.87 19.20 19.93
C ILE A 815 -9.12 20.51 20.69
N GLY A 816 -9.30 21.62 19.97
CA GLY A 816 -9.44 22.95 20.55
C GLY A 816 -8.12 23.63 20.93
N ILE A 817 -7.00 22.90 21.04
CA ILE A 817 -5.68 23.47 21.37
C ILE A 817 -4.99 24.01 20.11
N VAL A 818 -5.05 23.27 18.99
CA VAL A 818 -4.38 23.62 17.72
C VAL A 818 -5.37 23.93 16.59
N ASP A 819 -6.53 23.26 16.59
CA ASP A 819 -7.61 23.47 15.62
C ASP A 819 -8.93 23.34 16.39
N SER A 820 -9.90 24.22 16.13
CA SER A 820 -11.14 24.31 16.89
C SER A 820 -12.10 23.14 16.68
N GLU A 821 -11.94 22.37 15.59
CA GLU A 821 -12.83 21.25 15.23
C GLU A 821 -12.08 19.91 15.09
N LYS A 822 -10.76 19.95 14.89
CA LYS A 822 -9.91 18.77 14.61
C LYS A 822 -8.98 18.49 15.78
N GLY A 823 -8.84 17.21 16.13
CA GLY A 823 -7.73 16.77 16.96
C GLY A 823 -6.47 16.51 16.12
N ILE A 824 -5.47 15.94 16.76
CA ILE A 824 -4.20 15.51 16.15
C ILE A 824 -4.19 13.97 16.00
N SER A 825 -3.36 13.46 15.10
CA SER A 825 -3.04 12.04 14.95
C SER A 825 -1.62 11.84 14.40
N VAL A 826 -1.01 10.71 14.73
CA VAL A 826 0.38 10.37 14.35
C VAL A 826 0.47 9.63 13.01
N ARG A 827 1.44 10.01 12.18
CA ARG A 827 1.73 9.37 10.88
C ARG A 827 2.65 8.17 11.08
N PHE A 828 2.28 7.04 10.46
CA PHE A 828 3.02 5.76 10.50
C PHE A 828 3.42 5.23 11.91
N PRO A 829 2.50 5.19 12.89
CA PRO A 829 2.82 4.77 14.26
C PRO A 829 3.34 3.32 14.33
N ARG A 830 4.38 3.11 15.16
CA ARG A 830 4.96 1.80 15.44
C ARG A 830 5.17 1.62 16.94
N PHE A 831 4.71 0.49 17.45
CA PHE A 831 5.02 0.04 18.80
C PHE A 831 6.53 -0.20 18.92
N ILE A 832 7.13 0.32 19.99
CA ILE A 832 8.53 0.10 20.36
C ILE A 832 8.60 -0.85 21.56
N ARG A 833 7.90 -0.52 22.65
CA ARG A 833 7.85 -1.33 23.89
C ARG A 833 6.66 -0.95 24.77
N VAL A 834 6.43 -1.75 25.80
CA VAL A 834 5.61 -1.37 26.96
C VAL A 834 6.39 -0.39 27.84
N ARG A 835 5.68 0.52 28.50
CA ARG A 835 6.18 1.40 29.57
C ARG A 835 5.68 0.92 30.92
N ASP A 836 6.24 -0.20 31.39
CA ASP A 836 5.99 -0.70 32.75
C ASP A 836 6.50 0.28 33.84
N ASP A 837 7.28 1.28 33.43
CA ASP A 837 7.77 2.41 34.22
C ASP A 837 6.84 3.65 34.25
N LYS A 838 5.60 3.55 33.73
CA LYS A 838 4.61 4.66 33.70
C LYS A 838 3.19 4.22 34.05
N ASN A 839 2.49 5.06 34.82
CA ASN A 839 1.04 4.96 34.97
C ASN A 839 0.33 5.63 33.77
N CYS A 840 -0.97 5.37 33.59
CA CYS A 840 -1.71 5.92 32.45
C CYS A 840 -1.86 7.45 32.49
N GLU A 841 -1.80 8.06 33.68
CA GLU A 841 -1.78 9.53 33.88
C GLU A 841 -0.40 10.16 33.60
N ASP A 842 0.66 9.34 33.54
CA ASP A 842 2.04 9.72 33.13
C ASP A 842 2.25 9.62 31.61
N ALA A 843 1.22 9.28 30.85
CA ALA A 843 1.23 9.29 29.39
C ALA A 843 1.51 10.69 28.82
N THR A 844 1.95 10.74 27.55
CA THR A 844 2.12 12.02 26.82
C THR A 844 0.80 12.79 26.81
N THR A 845 0.85 14.08 27.15
CA THR A 845 -0.38 14.86 27.34
C THR A 845 -0.93 15.47 26.06
N ALA A 846 -2.20 15.89 26.05
CA ALA A 846 -2.79 16.64 24.94
C ALA A 846 -1.99 17.92 24.62
N GLN A 847 -1.52 18.63 25.63
CA GLN A 847 -0.67 19.81 25.51
C GLN A 847 0.69 19.46 24.88
N GLN A 848 1.34 18.37 25.31
CA GLN A 848 2.58 17.87 24.70
C GLN A 848 2.40 17.43 23.24
N VAL A 849 1.26 16.82 22.89
CA VAL A 849 0.91 16.49 21.49
C VAL A 849 0.76 17.76 20.63
N ALA A 850 0.19 18.83 21.18
CA ALA A 850 0.10 20.13 20.52
C ALA A 850 1.48 20.80 20.35
N GLU A 851 2.32 20.78 21.40
CA GLU A 851 3.70 21.27 21.37
C GLU A 851 4.53 20.53 20.32
N MET A 852 4.49 19.19 20.30
CA MET A 852 5.16 18.36 19.30
C MET A 852 4.70 18.71 17.88
N TYR A 853 3.39 18.86 17.66
CA TYR A 853 2.85 19.22 16.34
C TYR A 853 3.32 20.60 15.87
N ASN A 854 3.27 21.61 16.75
CA ASN A 854 3.70 22.97 16.44
C ASN A 854 5.22 23.09 16.24
N ASN A 855 6.01 22.23 16.89
CA ASN A 855 7.45 22.18 16.75
C ASN A 855 7.96 21.51 15.45
N GLN A 856 7.08 20.97 14.61
CA GLN A 856 7.46 20.45 13.29
C GLN A 856 7.85 21.60 12.35
N GLU A 857 8.95 21.46 11.60
CA GLU A 857 9.41 22.48 10.65
C GLU A 857 8.32 22.83 9.60
N GLN A 858 7.54 21.83 9.16
CA GLN A 858 6.38 21.99 8.26
C GLN A 858 5.25 22.88 8.80
N ILE A 859 5.21 23.11 10.12
CA ILE A 859 4.25 23.99 10.80
C ILE A 859 4.91 25.32 11.16
N LYS A 860 6.16 25.31 11.64
CA LYS A 860 6.96 26.53 11.85
C LYS A 860 7.01 27.40 10.59
N ASN A 861 7.41 26.83 9.45
CA ASN A 861 7.55 27.53 8.17
C ASN A 861 6.28 28.32 7.83
N LYS A 862 5.11 27.66 7.84
CA LYS A 862 3.79 28.29 7.62
C LYS A 862 3.40 29.37 8.65
N THR A 863 3.89 29.25 9.88
CA THR A 863 3.55 30.15 10.98
C THR A 863 4.44 31.39 10.97
N THR A 864 5.66 31.28 10.45
CA THR A 864 6.52 32.42 10.15
C THR A 864 5.87 33.30 9.07
N ASP A 865 5.43 32.70 7.95
CA ASP A 865 4.77 33.42 6.85
C ASP A 865 3.58 34.26 7.33
N ALA A 866 2.71 33.67 8.17
CA ALA A 866 1.55 34.35 8.73
C ALA A 866 1.92 35.58 9.56
N LYS A 867 3.00 35.51 10.36
CA LYS A 867 3.49 36.65 11.14
C LYS A 867 4.10 37.72 10.26
N THR A 868 4.89 37.36 9.25
CA THR A 868 5.43 38.34 8.30
C THR A 868 4.31 39.08 7.56
N THR A 869 3.21 38.40 7.20
CA THR A 869 2.03 39.06 6.62
C THR A 869 1.22 39.93 7.58
N GLU A 870 1.36 39.75 8.90
CA GLU A 870 0.78 40.67 9.90
C GLU A 870 1.73 41.85 10.19
N GLU A 871 3.05 41.63 10.23
CA GLU A 871 4.06 42.67 10.44
C GLU A 871 4.19 43.64 9.25
N ASP A 872 4.02 43.16 8.01
CA ASP A 872 3.91 44.02 6.80
C ASP A 872 2.58 44.82 6.72
N PHE A 873 1.68 44.66 7.70
CA PHE A 873 0.34 45.28 7.72
C PHE A 873 0.14 46.37 8.80
N TYR A 874 1.17 46.71 9.58
CA TYR A 874 1.10 47.61 10.76
C TYR A 874 1.99 48.86 10.68
#